data_AF-A0A931Q6U5-F1
#
_entry.id   AF-A0A931Q6U5-F1
#
_cell.length_a   1.000
_cell.length_b   1.000
_cell.length_c   1.000
_cell.angle_alpha   90.00
_cell.angle_beta   90.00
_cell.angle_gamma   90.00
#
_symmetry.space_group_name_H-M   'P 1'
#
loop_
_entity.id
_entity.type
_entity.pdbx_description
1 polymer ?
#
loop_
_entity_poly.entity_id
_entity_poly.type
_entity_poly.pdbx_seq_one_letter_code
_entity_poly.pdbx_strand_id
1 'polypeptide(L)'
;MYKSIYVAVDNSDYSNKAAEIAVDFAKHFGSTVIGSHAYAAKMHDKRFKQMEAGLPEEYHDEKELEKQRRIHDSLITRGLEIITDSYLDIIHGKCKNANIAFEARSLEGRNFQVLAQDINENKYDLVVMGALGVGAVRESLIGGVTERVVRRVRYSDIFIVKDLNPIEGAKKIFVCLDGSHQAFGGLKTAVELGKALGMEVEALAAFDPYFHYAAFNSIAGVLSEEAGKVFRFKEQEKLHEEVIDSGLAKIYQAHLDIGKQIAEEDGMKIKTTLLDGKAFERILQYCRKEKPWLVIMGRIGVHSDDTMDIGSNSENLLRMISSNVLISNRTFVPPIDTMAEYTIAWTDEAKRRMERVPVFARGVAKTAIYRYAVEKGHTIISNEVVDSAMGHLLPESSIRAMKRLGEALEEKKIDRDKMQGSDEVIQDLMGGSAQMMGLLGTTVAAGTGASGTLTYDQRRDLPYFMCGGCGYIAKGDQPVKCPICAAEGTEFGMIDKSIIQEAAKAEGNIEVELAYDDVQIEWTSEGKTRLRQVPSGYLRRRAKAIIEKSARKRGIRTITTDFASEVITQYAEEKDNWKDEIMGIKSADSKENTSGSSWDEQARQRLERVPAGYMRDSTQITVEEYAASIGVQLITLEVANDGIEKAKKIMEESMKNPEALQAIMNKLAEAKKKESLAK
;
A
#
# COMPACT_ATOMS: atom_id res chain seq x y z
N MET A 1 0.65 13.79 -26.51
CA MET A 1 0.45 12.76 -25.48
C MET A 1 1.81 12.30 -24.95
N TYR A 2 2.49 11.43 -25.69
CA TYR A 2 3.82 10.94 -25.35
C TYR A 2 4.88 11.79 -26.05
N LYS A 3 5.88 12.30 -25.33
CA LYS A 3 7.02 13.04 -25.91
C LYS A 3 8.22 12.12 -26.10
N SER A 4 8.36 11.12 -25.23
CA SER A 4 9.45 10.15 -25.23
C SER A 4 8.88 8.73 -25.26
N ILE A 5 9.29 7.96 -26.28
CA ILE A 5 8.87 6.56 -26.47
C ILE A 5 10.11 5.68 -26.35
N TYR A 6 10.19 4.92 -25.28
CA TYR A 6 11.23 3.95 -25.03
C TYR A 6 10.88 2.59 -25.65
N VAL A 7 11.83 1.97 -26.35
CA VAL A 7 11.63 0.67 -27.00
C VAL A 7 12.74 -0.28 -26.59
N ALA A 8 12.37 -1.38 -25.92
CA ALA A 8 13.31 -2.45 -25.64
C ALA A 8 13.39 -3.40 -26.83
N VAL A 9 14.59 -3.55 -27.40
CA VAL A 9 14.83 -4.40 -28.56
C VAL A 9 15.67 -5.62 -28.19
N ASP A 10 15.39 -6.76 -28.81
CA ASP A 10 16.19 -7.98 -28.70
C ASP A 10 16.23 -8.79 -30.02
N ASN A 11 15.74 -8.19 -31.11
CA ASN A 11 15.58 -8.79 -32.44
C ASN A 11 14.65 -10.02 -32.51
N SER A 12 13.83 -10.26 -31.49
CA SER A 12 12.68 -11.16 -31.61
C SER A 12 11.57 -10.55 -32.46
N ASP A 13 10.67 -11.39 -32.99
CA ASP A 13 9.53 -10.93 -33.79
C ASP A 13 8.66 -9.90 -33.03
N TYR A 14 8.46 -10.11 -31.73
CA TYR A 14 7.68 -9.21 -30.88
C TYR A 14 8.40 -7.88 -30.63
N SER A 15 9.72 -7.86 -30.44
CA SER A 15 10.44 -6.61 -30.25
C SER A 15 10.59 -5.84 -31.56
N ASN A 16 10.73 -6.54 -32.69
CA ASN A 16 10.72 -5.93 -34.01
C ASN A 16 9.35 -5.28 -34.32
N LYS A 17 8.26 -5.94 -33.92
CA LYS A 17 6.91 -5.37 -34.01
C LYS A 17 6.70 -4.20 -33.05
N ALA A 18 7.26 -4.26 -31.84
CA ALA A 18 7.28 -3.13 -30.89
C ALA A 18 7.98 -1.91 -31.48
N ALA A 19 9.11 -2.09 -32.16
CA ALA A 19 9.80 -1.00 -32.84
C ALA A 19 8.94 -0.35 -33.95
N GLU A 20 8.16 -1.14 -34.70
CA GLU A 20 7.24 -0.60 -35.72
C GLU A 20 6.13 0.25 -35.10
N ILE A 21 5.44 -0.31 -34.10
CA ILE A 21 4.35 0.39 -33.41
C ILE A 21 4.86 1.67 -32.75
N ALA A 22 6.05 1.62 -32.13
CA ALA A 22 6.67 2.79 -31.52
C ALA A 22 6.99 3.88 -32.53
N VAL A 23 7.52 3.52 -33.70
CA VAL A 23 7.78 4.47 -34.79
C VAL A 23 6.48 5.07 -35.31
N ASP A 24 5.42 4.28 -35.47
CA ASP A 24 4.12 4.79 -35.92
C ASP A 24 3.45 5.72 -34.89
N PHE A 25 3.56 5.40 -33.60
CA PHE A 25 3.14 6.30 -32.52
C PHE A 25 3.98 7.59 -32.52
N ALA A 26 5.30 7.48 -32.69
CA ALA A 26 6.18 8.65 -32.74
C ALA A 26 5.86 9.57 -33.92
N LYS A 27 5.51 9.04 -35.10
CA LYS A 27 5.02 9.85 -36.24
C LYS A 27 3.77 10.63 -35.88
N HIS A 28 2.83 9.98 -35.19
CA HIS A 28 1.53 10.57 -34.88
C HIS A 28 1.61 11.62 -33.77
N PHE A 29 2.49 11.41 -32.78
CA PHE A 29 2.61 12.28 -31.61
C PHE A 29 3.79 13.25 -31.67
N GLY A 30 4.67 13.14 -32.67
CA GLY A 30 5.89 13.95 -32.76
C GLY A 30 6.89 13.62 -31.65
N SER A 31 6.98 12.36 -31.24
CA SER A 31 7.80 11.91 -30.12
C SER A 31 9.23 11.59 -30.53
N THR A 32 10.16 11.68 -29.57
CA THR A 32 11.51 11.10 -29.68
C THR A 32 11.47 9.62 -29.33
N VAL A 33 12.13 8.78 -30.13
CA VAL A 33 12.25 7.35 -29.89
C VAL A 33 13.59 7.03 -29.23
N ILE A 34 13.56 6.29 -28.13
CA ILE A 34 14.74 5.81 -27.42
C ILE A 34 14.82 4.30 -27.60
N GLY A 35 15.76 3.83 -28.41
CA GLY A 35 16.03 2.41 -28.57
C GLY A 35 16.97 1.92 -27.48
N SER A 36 16.62 0.83 -26.82
CA SER A 36 17.43 0.26 -25.74
C SER A 36 17.61 -1.24 -25.90
N HIS A 37 18.84 -1.70 -25.69
CA HIS A 37 19.16 -3.12 -25.56
C HIS A 37 20.01 -3.35 -24.32
N ALA A 38 19.71 -4.44 -23.61
CA ALA A 38 20.42 -4.83 -22.41
C ALA A 38 21.16 -6.15 -22.62
N TYR A 39 22.47 -6.16 -22.35
CA TYR A 39 23.37 -7.30 -22.50
C TYR A 39 24.15 -7.55 -21.20
N ALA A 40 24.64 -8.78 -21.02
CA ALA A 40 25.18 -9.22 -19.73
C ALA A 40 26.60 -9.81 -19.79
N ALA A 41 27.58 -9.02 -20.26
CA ALA A 41 28.97 -9.46 -20.42
C ALA A 41 29.57 -10.02 -19.12
N LYS A 42 29.51 -9.27 -18.00
CA LYS A 42 30.01 -9.72 -16.68
C LYS A 42 29.40 -11.03 -16.17
N MET A 43 28.13 -11.29 -16.46
CA MET A 43 27.50 -12.55 -16.03
C MET A 43 27.99 -13.73 -16.86
N HIS A 44 28.24 -13.51 -18.14
CA HIS A 44 28.80 -14.52 -19.03
C HIS A 44 30.21 -14.91 -18.59
N ASP A 45 31.08 -13.93 -18.30
CA ASP A 45 32.42 -14.15 -17.73
C ASP A 45 32.35 -14.97 -16.42
N LYS A 46 31.46 -14.60 -15.49
CA LYS A 46 31.30 -15.37 -14.24
C LYS A 46 30.90 -16.83 -14.49
N ARG A 47 30.06 -17.10 -15.49
CA ARG A 47 29.66 -18.48 -15.86
C ARG A 47 30.81 -19.23 -16.51
N PHE A 48 31.58 -18.57 -17.38
CA PHE A 48 32.78 -19.15 -17.97
C PHE A 48 33.76 -19.61 -16.88
N LYS A 49 34.05 -18.75 -15.89
CA LYS A 49 34.91 -19.10 -14.74
C LYS A 49 34.42 -20.30 -13.93
N GLN A 50 33.10 -20.49 -13.83
CA GLN A 50 32.52 -21.65 -13.14
C GLN A 50 32.60 -22.95 -13.94
N MET A 51 32.73 -22.85 -15.25
CA MET A 51 32.83 -24.00 -16.16
C MET A 51 34.28 -24.49 -16.34
N GLU A 52 35.27 -23.73 -15.85
CA GLU A 52 36.69 -24.04 -16.03
C GLU A 52 37.08 -25.44 -15.52
N ALA A 53 36.46 -25.90 -14.43
CA ALA A 53 36.70 -27.25 -13.89
C ALA A 53 36.17 -28.38 -14.78
N GLY A 54 35.31 -28.07 -15.74
CA GLY A 54 34.76 -29.03 -16.71
C GLY A 54 35.43 -28.96 -18.08
N LEU A 55 36.49 -28.16 -18.24
CA LEU A 55 37.25 -28.10 -19.49
C LEU A 55 38.12 -29.36 -19.64
N PRO A 56 38.51 -29.73 -20.87
CA PRO A 56 39.51 -30.78 -21.10
C PRO A 56 40.82 -30.50 -20.35
N GLU A 57 41.53 -31.55 -19.90
CA GLU A 57 42.76 -31.43 -19.09
C GLU A 57 43.86 -30.56 -19.74
N GLU A 58 43.91 -30.51 -21.08
CA GLU A 58 44.83 -29.66 -21.84
C GLU A 58 44.66 -28.16 -21.56
N TYR A 59 43.50 -27.73 -21.05
CA TYR A 59 43.23 -26.34 -20.66
C TYR A 59 43.32 -26.09 -19.15
N HIS A 60 43.68 -27.07 -18.34
CA HIS A 60 43.80 -26.90 -16.88
C HIS A 60 45.13 -26.29 -16.43
N ASP A 61 46.07 -26.04 -17.36
CA ASP A 61 47.28 -25.28 -17.08
C ASP A 61 46.93 -23.81 -16.79
N GLU A 62 47.56 -23.25 -15.74
CA GLU A 62 47.28 -21.88 -15.26
C GLU A 62 47.48 -20.82 -16.36
N LYS A 63 48.50 -20.97 -17.22
CA LYS A 63 48.78 -20.02 -18.29
C LYS A 63 47.72 -20.10 -19.38
N GLU A 64 47.26 -21.31 -19.70
CA GLU A 64 46.20 -21.47 -20.70
C GLU A 64 44.84 -21.02 -20.16
N LEU A 65 44.49 -21.27 -18.89
CA LEU A 65 43.28 -20.71 -18.28
C LEU A 65 43.28 -19.18 -18.32
N GLU A 66 44.38 -18.53 -17.94
CA GLU A 66 44.48 -17.07 -18.03
C GLU A 66 44.33 -16.56 -19.46
N LYS A 67 44.94 -17.25 -20.42
CA LYS A 67 44.85 -16.90 -21.84
C LYS A 67 43.41 -17.08 -22.35
N GLN A 68 42.74 -18.17 -22.00
CA GLN A 68 41.34 -18.42 -22.35
C GLN A 68 40.41 -17.37 -21.74
N ARG A 69 40.60 -16.99 -20.46
CA ARG A 69 39.84 -15.90 -19.83
C ARG A 69 39.99 -14.58 -20.58
N ARG A 70 41.23 -14.17 -20.90
CA ARG A 70 41.49 -12.92 -21.64
C ARG A 70 40.86 -12.92 -23.03
N ILE A 71 41.02 -14.03 -23.76
CA ILE A 71 40.45 -14.20 -25.10
C ILE A 71 38.92 -14.14 -25.02
N HIS A 72 38.32 -14.92 -24.12
CA HIS A 72 36.89 -14.97 -23.91
C HIS A 72 36.30 -13.59 -23.52
N ASP A 73 36.89 -12.91 -22.53
CA ASP A 73 36.40 -11.60 -22.09
C ASP A 73 36.43 -10.57 -23.21
N SER A 74 37.52 -10.53 -23.99
CA SER A 74 37.64 -9.61 -25.12
C SER A 74 36.65 -9.93 -26.24
N LEU A 75 36.51 -11.20 -26.63
CA LEU A 75 35.63 -11.63 -27.72
C LEU A 75 34.15 -11.48 -27.35
N ILE A 76 33.76 -11.86 -26.14
CA ILE A 76 32.36 -11.82 -25.71
C ILE A 76 31.92 -10.40 -25.42
N THR A 77 32.72 -9.60 -24.72
CA THR A 77 32.36 -8.21 -24.43
C THR A 77 32.20 -7.44 -25.74
N ARG A 78 33.20 -7.53 -26.63
CA ARG A 78 33.13 -6.85 -27.91
C ARG A 78 32.03 -7.41 -28.80
N GLY A 79 31.82 -8.73 -28.78
CA GLY A 79 30.76 -9.39 -29.55
C GLY A 79 29.37 -8.92 -29.10
N LEU A 80 29.11 -8.86 -27.80
CA LEU A 80 27.82 -8.41 -27.26
C LEU A 80 27.58 -6.92 -27.52
N GLU A 81 28.62 -6.07 -27.47
CA GLU A 81 28.52 -4.67 -27.89
C GLU A 81 28.12 -4.55 -29.37
N ILE A 82 28.78 -5.29 -30.26
CA ILE A 82 28.47 -5.25 -31.71
C ILE A 82 27.05 -5.75 -31.98
N ILE A 83 26.60 -6.81 -31.29
CA ILE A 83 25.22 -7.31 -31.40
C ILE A 83 24.24 -6.23 -30.92
N THR A 84 24.54 -5.56 -29.81
CA THR A 84 23.74 -4.47 -29.27
C THR A 84 23.58 -3.34 -30.29
N ASP A 85 24.69 -2.85 -30.84
CA ASP A 85 24.70 -1.79 -31.84
C ASP A 85 23.89 -2.21 -33.08
N SER A 86 24.06 -3.46 -33.53
CA SER A 86 23.34 -4.01 -34.68
C SER A 86 21.82 -4.05 -34.46
N TYR A 87 21.36 -4.38 -33.26
CA TYR A 87 19.92 -4.36 -32.94
C TYR A 87 19.37 -2.93 -32.88
N LEU A 88 20.15 -1.99 -32.36
CA LEU A 88 19.78 -0.58 -32.29
C LEU A 88 19.77 0.08 -33.67
N ASP A 89 20.66 -0.34 -34.58
CA ASP A 89 20.71 0.16 -35.95
C ASP A 89 19.43 -0.17 -36.75
N ILE A 90 18.77 -1.30 -36.46
CA ILE A 90 17.51 -1.67 -37.11
C ILE A 90 16.43 -0.61 -36.81
N ILE A 91 16.23 -0.27 -35.53
CA ILE A 91 15.23 0.73 -35.14
C ILE A 91 15.67 2.14 -35.53
N HIS A 92 16.97 2.44 -35.46
CA HIS A 92 17.53 3.71 -35.93
C HIS A 92 17.24 3.92 -37.43
N GLY A 93 17.43 2.90 -38.26
CA GLY A 93 17.09 2.93 -39.67
C GLY A 93 15.60 3.20 -39.91
N LYS A 94 14.71 2.55 -39.14
CA LYS A 94 13.26 2.81 -39.20
C LYS A 94 12.92 4.26 -38.82
N CYS A 95 13.53 4.79 -37.75
CA CYS A 95 13.34 6.18 -37.32
C CYS A 95 13.88 7.19 -38.35
N LYS A 96 15.05 6.92 -38.93
CA LYS A 96 15.66 7.76 -39.97
C LYS A 96 14.78 7.84 -41.22
N ASN A 97 14.23 6.71 -41.68
CA ASN A 97 13.32 6.68 -42.82
C ASN A 97 12.02 7.45 -42.55
N ALA A 98 11.59 7.52 -41.30
CA ALA A 98 10.41 8.26 -40.86
C ALA A 98 10.71 9.71 -40.43
N ASN A 99 11.97 10.16 -40.49
CA ASN A 99 12.45 11.47 -40.02
C ASN A 99 12.12 11.76 -38.54
N ILE A 100 12.35 10.78 -37.67
CA ILE A 100 12.09 10.84 -36.23
C ILE A 100 13.41 10.91 -35.45
N ALA A 101 13.46 11.73 -34.40
CA ALA A 101 14.61 11.80 -33.50
C ALA A 101 14.82 10.48 -32.76
N PHE A 102 16.06 9.97 -32.78
CA PHE A 102 16.41 8.68 -32.21
C PHE A 102 17.59 8.79 -31.24
N GLU A 103 17.46 8.16 -30.09
CA GLU A 103 18.54 7.97 -29.12
C GLU A 103 18.79 6.48 -28.86
N ALA A 104 20.06 6.08 -28.87
CA ALA A 104 20.48 4.71 -28.59
C ALA A 104 20.94 4.56 -27.12
N ARG A 105 20.50 3.50 -26.45
CA ARG A 105 20.92 3.11 -25.09
C ARG A 105 21.44 1.67 -25.10
N SER A 106 22.72 1.52 -24.79
CA SER A 106 23.38 0.23 -24.61
C SER A 106 23.59 0.01 -23.10
N LEU A 107 22.95 -1.02 -22.54
CA LEU A 107 22.89 -1.23 -21.09
C LEU A 107 23.58 -2.54 -20.68
N GLU A 108 24.67 -2.44 -19.92
CA GLU A 108 25.36 -3.62 -19.38
C GLU A 108 24.77 -4.05 -18.03
N GLY A 109 24.24 -5.26 -17.94
CA GLY A 109 23.83 -5.87 -16.67
C GLY A 109 22.75 -6.94 -16.82
N ARG A 110 22.02 -7.21 -15.73
CA ARG A 110 20.84 -8.10 -15.78
C ARG A 110 19.71 -7.38 -16.50
N ASN A 111 19.27 -7.93 -17.64
CA ASN A 111 18.35 -7.28 -18.57
C ASN A 111 17.19 -6.54 -17.89
N PHE A 112 16.36 -7.24 -17.12
CA PHE A 112 15.18 -6.62 -16.49
C PHE A 112 15.53 -5.55 -15.44
N GLN A 113 16.69 -5.63 -14.79
CA GLN A 113 17.10 -4.67 -13.76
C GLN A 113 17.55 -3.37 -14.38
N VAL A 114 18.47 -3.45 -15.35
CA VAL A 114 19.01 -2.27 -16.01
C VAL A 114 17.95 -1.55 -16.85
N LEU A 115 17.07 -2.31 -17.52
CA LEU A 115 15.92 -1.72 -18.22
C LEU A 115 14.99 -0.99 -17.25
N ALA A 116 14.56 -1.64 -16.16
CA ALA A 116 13.66 -1.00 -15.21
C ALA A 116 14.29 0.20 -14.50
N GLN A 117 15.60 0.15 -14.23
CA GLN A 117 16.35 1.26 -13.65
C GLN A 117 16.38 2.45 -14.60
N ASP A 118 16.86 2.26 -15.84
CA ASP A 118 16.95 3.30 -16.86
C ASP A 118 15.58 3.94 -17.15
N ILE A 119 14.52 3.13 -17.24
CA ILE A 119 13.15 3.63 -17.46
C ILE A 119 12.67 4.50 -16.29
N ASN A 120 12.88 4.06 -15.05
CA ASN A 120 12.41 4.80 -13.88
C ASN A 120 13.23 6.07 -13.60
N GLU A 121 14.54 6.05 -13.90
CA GLU A 121 15.44 7.19 -13.70
C GLU A 121 15.13 8.31 -14.72
N ASN A 122 14.96 7.94 -15.99
CA ASN A 122 14.70 8.91 -17.06
C ASN A 122 13.21 9.29 -17.20
N LYS A 123 12.30 8.50 -16.61
CA LYS A 123 10.85 8.74 -16.60
C LYS A 123 10.28 8.98 -18.00
N TYR A 124 10.58 8.07 -18.93
CA TYR A 124 9.99 8.12 -20.27
C TYR A 124 8.46 8.06 -20.21
N ASP A 125 7.76 8.66 -21.18
CA ASP A 125 6.30 8.73 -21.10
C ASP A 125 5.63 7.39 -21.46
N LEU A 126 6.17 6.70 -22.48
CA LEU A 126 5.70 5.39 -22.94
C LEU A 126 6.86 4.41 -23.12
N VAL A 127 6.68 3.18 -22.64
CA VAL A 127 7.57 2.05 -22.85
C VAL A 127 6.88 1.04 -23.75
N VAL A 128 7.47 0.71 -24.89
CA VAL A 128 6.97 -0.31 -25.81
C VAL A 128 7.89 -1.52 -25.76
N MET A 129 7.34 -2.69 -25.45
CA MET A 129 8.10 -3.93 -25.33
C MET A 129 7.36 -5.10 -25.98
N GLY A 130 8.12 -6.06 -26.52
CA GLY A 130 7.57 -7.35 -26.93
C GLY A 130 7.11 -8.18 -25.73
N ALA A 131 6.05 -8.98 -25.93
CA ALA A 131 5.58 -9.92 -24.91
C ALA A 131 6.57 -11.06 -24.69
N LEU A 132 7.21 -11.55 -25.76
CA LEU A 132 8.16 -12.66 -25.74
C LEU A 132 9.48 -12.22 -26.38
N GLY A 133 10.58 -12.81 -25.94
CA GLY A 133 11.92 -12.57 -26.51
C GLY A 133 12.44 -13.78 -27.29
N VAL A 134 13.69 -13.69 -27.75
CA VAL A 134 14.32 -14.72 -28.62
C VAL A 134 14.35 -16.12 -28.01
N GLY A 135 14.40 -16.24 -26.69
CA GLY A 135 14.42 -17.54 -25.98
C GLY A 135 13.05 -18.14 -25.66
N ALA A 136 11.97 -17.67 -26.28
CA ALA A 136 10.62 -18.14 -26.00
C ALA A 136 10.39 -19.58 -26.50
N VAL A 137 9.74 -20.39 -25.66
CA VAL A 137 9.25 -21.74 -26.00
C VAL A 137 7.74 -21.73 -26.22
N ARG A 138 7.18 -22.79 -26.82
CA ARG A 138 5.76 -22.86 -27.25
C ARG A 138 4.75 -22.58 -26.13
N GLU A 139 5.05 -22.97 -24.90
CA GLU A 139 4.18 -22.79 -23.72
C GLU A 139 4.39 -21.44 -23.01
N SER A 140 5.23 -20.55 -23.55
CA SER A 140 5.51 -19.25 -22.94
C SER A 140 4.30 -18.31 -23.09
N LEU A 141 3.74 -17.88 -21.95
CA LEU A 141 2.65 -16.89 -21.93
C LEU A 141 3.17 -15.45 -22.01
N ILE A 142 4.25 -15.16 -21.29
CA ILE A 142 4.92 -13.87 -21.26
C ILE A 142 6.41 -14.05 -20.93
N GLY A 143 7.26 -13.19 -21.48
CA GLY A 143 8.70 -13.22 -21.28
C GLY A 143 9.08 -12.79 -19.86
N GLY A 144 10.02 -13.51 -19.27
CA GLY A 144 10.47 -13.23 -17.90
C GLY A 144 11.10 -11.84 -17.71
N VAL A 145 11.68 -11.25 -18.77
CA VAL A 145 12.17 -9.86 -18.74
C VAL A 145 10.99 -8.89 -18.71
N THR A 146 10.06 -9.01 -19.68
CA THR A 146 8.87 -8.16 -19.79
C THR A 146 8.06 -8.15 -18.49
N GLU A 147 7.77 -9.33 -17.93
CA GLU A 147 7.01 -9.43 -16.68
C GLU A 147 7.70 -8.71 -15.50
N ARG A 148 9.03 -8.88 -15.37
CA ARG A 148 9.80 -8.26 -14.29
C ARG A 148 9.94 -6.76 -14.46
N VAL A 149 10.00 -6.26 -15.68
CA VAL A 149 10.04 -4.83 -16.00
C VAL A 149 8.68 -4.20 -15.67
N VAL A 150 7.57 -4.79 -16.13
CA VAL A 150 6.22 -4.29 -15.83
C VAL A 150 5.98 -4.17 -14.32
N ARG A 151 6.42 -5.15 -13.53
CA ARG A 151 6.32 -5.11 -12.05
C ARG A 151 7.16 -4.02 -11.39
N ARG A 152 8.13 -3.41 -12.07
CA ARG A 152 9.11 -2.47 -11.46
C ARG A 152 9.01 -1.04 -11.98
N VAL A 153 8.49 -0.86 -13.19
CA VAL A 153 8.28 0.48 -13.76
C VAL A 153 7.08 1.13 -13.07
N ARG A 154 7.24 2.39 -12.65
CA ARG A 154 6.22 3.11 -11.86
C ARG A 154 5.71 4.39 -12.50
N TYR A 155 6.51 5.00 -13.37
CA TYR A 155 6.23 6.35 -13.87
C TYR A 155 5.82 6.37 -15.35
N SER A 156 6.15 5.33 -16.11
CA SER A 156 5.90 5.25 -17.56
C SER A 156 4.72 4.34 -17.86
N ASP A 157 3.88 4.71 -18.83
CA ASP A 157 2.90 3.76 -19.39
C ASP A 157 3.65 2.65 -20.12
N ILE A 158 3.10 1.43 -20.14
CA ILE A 158 3.79 0.27 -20.72
C ILE A 158 2.87 -0.42 -21.73
N PHE A 159 3.25 -0.37 -23.00
CA PHE A 159 2.61 -1.07 -24.10
C PHE A 159 3.34 -2.40 -24.38
N ILE A 160 2.64 -3.51 -24.18
CA ILE A 160 3.13 -4.85 -24.43
C ILE A 160 2.54 -5.39 -25.73
N VAL A 161 3.42 -5.63 -26.71
CA VAL A 161 3.06 -6.20 -28.00
C VAL A 161 2.92 -7.71 -27.88
N LYS A 162 1.70 -8.20 -28.05
CA LYS A 162 1.32 -9.62 -28.01
C LYS A 162 0.78 -10.12 -29.33
N ASP A 163 0.27 -9.22 -30.16
CA ASP A 163 -0.25 -9.54 -31.48
C ASP A 163 0.74 -9.06 -32.56
N LEU A 164 1.19 -10.01 -33.39
CA LEU A 164 2.08 -9.72 -34.52
C LEU A 164 1.32 -9.30 -35.78
N ASN A 165 -0.01 -9.49 -35.79
CA ASN A 165 -0.83 -9.16 -36.93
C ASN A 165 -0.89 -7.63 -37.16
N PRO A 166 -1.04 -7.18 -38.42
CA PRO A 166 -1.27 -5.78 -38.74
C PRO A 166 -2.56 -5.23 -38.09
N ILE A 167 -2.60 -3.92 -37.87
CA ILE A 167 -3.71 -3.18 -37.22
C ILE A 167 -5.03 -3.28 -38.03
N GLU A 168 -4.98 -3.75 -39.28
CA GLU A 168 -6.11 -3.74 -40.22
C GLU A 168 -7.31 -4.59 -39.80
N GLY A 169 -7.12 -5.61 -38.94
CA GLY A 169 -8.18 -6.56 -38.57
C GLY A 169 -9.06 -6.17 -37.39
N ALA A 170 -8.56 -5.42 -36.41
CA ALA A 170 -9.28 -5.09 -35.18
C ALA A 170 -9.22 -3.58 -34.92
N LYS A 171 -10.35 -2.90 -35.05
CA LYS A 171 -10.46 -1.43 -34.84
C LYS A 171 -11.01 -1.06 -33.47
N LYS A 172 -10.93 -1.96 -32.48
CA LYS A 172 -11.48 -1.75 -31.13
C LYS A 172 -10.37 -1.68 -30.09
N ILE A 173 -10.45 -0.67 -29.24
CA ILE A 173 -9.66 -0.50 -28.02
C ILE A 173 -10.60 -0.71 -26.84
N PHE A 174 -10.25 -1.61 -25.94
CA PHE A 174 -10.96 -1.78 -24.68
C PHE A 174 -10.22 -1.07 -23.56
N VAL A 175 -10.94 -0.40 -22.68
CA VAL A 175 -10.38 0.19 -21.47
C VAL A 175 -11.12 -0.31 -20.24
N CYS A 176 -10.38 -0.80 -19.25
CA CYS A 176 -10.92 -1.35 -18.02
C CYS A 176 -11.07 -0.24 -16.98
N LEU A 177 -12.29 -0.04 -16.46
CA LEU A 177 -12.63 0.96 -15.46
C LEU A 177 -13.06 0.31 -14.14
N ASP A 178 -12.35 0.64 -13.07
CA ASP A 178 -12.64 0.21 -11.70
C ASP A 178 -12.85 1.39 -10.73
N GLY A 179 -12.83 2.62 -11.24
CA GLY A 179 -12.93 3.86 -10.46
C GLY A 179 -11.60 4.40 -9.94
N SER A 180 -10.48 3.69 -10.12
CA SER A 180 -9.17 4.18 -9.72
C SER A 180 -8.68 5.32 -10.62
N HIS A 181 -7.81 6.18 -10.07
CA HIS A 181 -7.19 7.26 -10.84
C HIS A 181 -6.39 6.74 -12.04
N GLN A 182 -5.78 5.55 -11.92
CA GLN A 182 -5.04 4.95 -13.02
C GLN A 182 -5.95 4.38 -14.12
N ALA A 183 -7.12 3.86 -13.77
CA ALA A 183 -8.11 3.44 -14.74
C ALA A 183 -8.63 4.63 -15.57
N PHE A 184 -8.95 5.75 -14.91
CA PHE A 184 -9.34 6.97 -15.63
C PHE A 184 -8.18 7.60 -16.42
N GLY A 185 -6.93 7.50 -15.92
CA GLY A 185 -5.75 7.85 -16.71
C GLY A 185 -5.64 7.02 -17.99
N GLY A 186 -5.89 5.71 -17.87
CA GLY A 186 -5.98 4.78 -19.00
C GLY A 186 -7.11 5.12 -19.97
N LEU A 187 -8.24 5.65 -19.48
CA LEU A 187 -9.34 6.13 -20.34
C LEU A 187 -8.92 7.33 -21.18
N LYS A 188 -8.24 8.33 -20.59
CA LYS A 188 -7.70 9.47 -21.35
C LYS A 188 -6.76 8.97 -22.44
N THR A 189 -5.89 8.02 -22.10
CA THR A 189 -5.02 7.33 -23.07
C THR A 189 -5.81 6.62 -24.17
N ALA A 190 -6.88 5.89 -23.83
CA ALA A 190 -7.73 5.20 -24.80
C ALA A 190 -8.40 6.17 -25.78
N VAL A 191 -8.94 7.29 -25.29
CA VAL A 191 -9.60 8.32 -26.10
C VAL A 191 -8.60 9.02 -27.03
N GLU A 192 -7.42 9.37 -26.51
CA GLU A 192 -6.36 9.99 -27.32
C GLU A 192 -5.86 9.05 -28.43
N LEU A 193 -5.61 7.76 -28.11
CA LEU A 193 -5.24 6.74 -29.08
C LEU A 193 -6.36 6.44 -30.08
N GLY A 194 -7.60 6.36 -29.60
CA GLY A 194 -8.78 6.12 -30.44
C GLY A 194 -8.96 7.19 -31.50
N LYS A 195 -8.76 8.46 -31.16
CA LYS A 195 -8.79 9.57 -32.13
C LYS A 195 -7.61 9.55 -33.09
N ALA A 196 -6.40 9.31 -32.59
CA ALA A 196 -5.19 9.27 -33.42
C ALA A 196 -5.26 8.14 -34.46
N LEU A 197 -5.74 6.97 -34.06
CA LEU A 197 -5.75 5.77 -34.90
C LEU A 197 -7.10 5.54 -35.62
N GLY A 198 -8.12 6.35 -35.34
CA GLY A 198 -9.47 6.17 -35.87
C GLY A 198 -10.13 4.86 -35.40
N MET A 199 -9.89 4.48 -34.15
CA MET A 199 -10.38 3.23 -33.54
C MET A 199 -11.54 3.51 -32.59
N GLU A 200 -12.48 2.56 -32.51
CA GLU A 200 -13.58 2.60 -31.55
C GLU A 200 -13.07 2.26 -30.15
N VAL A 201 -13.50 3.04 -29.15
CA VAL A 201 -13.16 2.82 -27.75
C VAL A 201 -14.39 2.31 -27.01
N GLU A 202 -14.22 1.22 -26.27
CA GLU A 202 -15.24 0.64 -25.40
C GLU A 202 -14.70 0.49 -23.97
N ALA A 203 -15.41 1.09 -23.01
CA ALA A 203 -15.11 0.99 -21.59
C ALA A 203 -15.78 -0.24 -20.97
N LEU A 204 -15.00 -1.03 -20.24
CA LEU A 204 -15.42 -2.26 -19.57
C LEU A 204 -15.28 -2.09 -18.07
N ALA A 205 -16.32 -2.42 -17.32
CA ALA A 205 -16.25 -2.54 -15.87
C ALA A 205 -16.77 -3.92 -15.46
N ALA A 206 -16.18 -4.52 -14.43
CA ALA A 206 -16.58 -5.83 -13.95
C ALA A 206 -16.69 -5.82 -12.42
N PHE A 207 -17.76 -6.40 -11.90
CA PHE A 207 -18.02 -6.52 -10.47
C PHE A 207 -18.29 -7.98 -10.12
N ASP A 208 -17.81 -8.45 -8.97
CA ASP A 208 -17.95 -9.86 -8.56
C ASP A 208 -19.00 -9.99 -7.45
N PRO A 209 -20.26 -10.33 -7.78
CA PRO A 209 -21.28 -10.62 -6.76
C PRO A 209 -20.98 -11.94 -6.03
N TYR A 210 -20.22 -12.86 -6.65
CA TYR A 210 -20.13 -14.25 -6.19
C TYR A 210 -19.12 -14.49 -5.06
N PHE A 211 -18.19 -13.55 -4.84
CA PHE A 211 -17.14 -13.70 -3.83
C PHE A 211 -17.72 -13.92 -2.43
N HIS A 212 -18.79 -13.20 -2.08
CA HIS A 212 -19.36 -13.27 -0.74
C HIS A 212 -19.99 -14.64 -0.49
N TYR A 213 -20.66 -15.26 -1.47
CA TYR A 213 -21.19 -16.62 -1.36
C TYR A 213 -20.08 -17.65 -1.11
N ALA A 214 -18.96 -17.55 -1.83
CA ALA A 214 -17.83 -18.45 -1.63
C ALA A 214 -17.21 -18.29 -0.22
N ALA A 215 -17.06 -17.05 0.24
CA ALA A 215 -16.58 -16.77 1.59
C ALA A 215 -17.54 -17.27 2.67
N PHE A 216 -18.85 -17.01 2.52
CA PHE A 216 -19.87 -17.47 3.47
C PHE A 216 -19.92 -18.99 3.56
N ASN A 217 -19.89 -19.70 2.44
CA ASN A 217 -19.87 -21.16 2.42
C ASN A 217 -18.63 -21.73 3.11
N SER A 218 -17.46 -21.11 2.91
CA SER A 218 -16.23 -21.52 3.59
C SER A 218 -16.30 -21.27 5.11
N ILE A 219 -16.87 -20.14 5.53
CA ILE A 219 -16.96 -19.75 6.94
C ILE A 219 -18.00 -20.58 7.70
N ALA A 220 -19.15 -20.86 7.06
CA ALA A 220 -20.18 -21.72 7.62
C ALA A 220 -19.69 -23.13 7.96
N GLY A 221 -18.73 -23.65 7.18
CA GLY A 221 -18.12 -24.96 7.44
C GLY A 221 -17.14 -25.01 8.62
N VAL A 222 -16.68 -23.86 9.13
CA VAL A 222 -15.63 -23.77 10.18
C VAL A 222 -16.19 -23.26 11.51
N LEU A 223 -17.31 -22.55 11.49
CA LEU A 223 -17.90 -21.98 12.70
C LEU A 223 -18.55 -23.04 13.59
N SER A 224 -18.38 -22.90 14.91
CA SER A 224 -19.14 -23.68 15.89
C SER A 224 -20.63 -23.34 15.80
N GLU A 225 -21.50 -24.26 16.26
CA GLU A 225 -22.95 -24.02 16.27
C GLU A 225 -23.35 -22.74 17.02
N GLU A 226 -22.61 -22.40 18.08
CA GLU A 226 -22.83 -21.19 18.88
C GLU A 226 -22.48 -19.92 18.10
N ALA A 227 -21.34 -19.92 17.41
CA ALA A 227 -20.91 -18.79 16.59
C ALA A 227 -21.77 -18.63 15.32
N GLY A 228 -22.24 -19.74 14.75
CA GLY A 228 -23.13 -19.72 13.58
C GLY A 228 -24.52 -19.12 13.87
N LYS A 229 -25.05 -19.32 15.08
CA LYS A 229 -26.32 -18.69 15.53
C LYS A 229 -26.20 -17.17 15.66
N VAL A 230 -25.05 -16.66 16.10
CA VAL A 230 -24.79 -15.21 16.19
C VAL A 230 -24.63 -14.59 14.81
N PHE A 231 -24.02 -15.31 13.87
CA PHE A 231 -23.72 -14.80 12.53
C PHE A 231 -24.95 -14.65 11.62
N ARG A 232 -26.06 -15.34 11.90
CA ARG A 232 -27.35 -15.26 11.18
C ARG A 232 -27.22 -15.36 9.65
N PHE A 233 -26.65 -16.45 9.15
CA PHE A 233 -26.34 -16.65 7.71
C PHE A 233 -27.49 -16.36 6.74
N LYS A 234 -28.71 -16.83 7.03
CA LYS A 234 -29.86 -16.63 6.12
C LYS A 234 -30.24 -15.15 5.94
N GLU A 235 -30.10 -14.34 7.00
CA GLU A 235 -30.36 -12.90 6.93
C GLU A 235 -29.22 -12.19 6.19
N GLN A 236 -27.97 -12.59 6.42
CA GLN A 236 -26.80 -12.08 5.71
C GLN A 236 -26.86 -12.40 4.21
N GLU A 237 -27.15 -13.64 3.84
CA GLU A 237 -27.22 -14.10 2.45
C GLU A 237 -28.30 -13.32 1.67
N LYS A 238 -29.49 -13.18 2.25
CA LYS A 238 -30.58 -12.40 1.65
C LYS A 238 -30.23 -10.92 1.46
N LEU A 239 -29.54 -10.32 2.45
CA LEU A 239 -29.10 -8.92 2.34
C LEU A 239 -28.06 -8.74 1.22
N HIS A 240 -27.19 -9.72 1.01
CA HIS A 240 -26.19 -9.67 -0.06
C HIS A 240 -26.82 -9.84 -1.45
N GLU A 241 -27.74 -10.79 -1.61
CA GLU A 241 -28.49 -11.00 -2.86
C GLU A 241 -29.32 -9.78 -3.26
N GLU A 242 -30.10 -9.20 -2.34
CA GLU A 242 -31.08 -8.17 -2.68
C GLU A 242 -30.45 -6.77 -2.76
N VAL A 243 -29.49 -6.46 -1.89
CA VAL A 243 -29.01 -5.08 -1.69
C VAL A 243 -27.57 -4.89 -2.15
N ILE A 244 -26.67 -5.84 -1.87
CA ILE A 244 -25.23 -5.65 -2.13
C ILE A 244 -24.91 -5.86 -3.60
N ASP A 245 -25.43 -6.91 -4.25
CA ASP A 245 -25.17 -7.18 -5.66
C ASP A 245 -25.69 -6.03 -6.55
N SER A 246 -26.89 -5.53 -6.25
CA SER A 246 -27.48 -4.38 -6.93
C SER A 246 -26.74 -3.06 -6.59
N GLY A 247 -26.21 -2.92 -5.37
CA GLY A 247 -25.39 -1.80 -4.95
C GLY A 247 -24.03 -1.74 -5.67
N LEU A 248 -23.32 -2.88 -5.74
CA LEU A 248 -22.04 -2.99 -6.44
C LEU A 248 -22.19 -2.70 -7.93
N ALA A 249 -23.21 -3.28 -8.58
CA ALA A 249 -23.51 -3.01 -9.97
C ALA A 249 -23.68 -1.51 -10.24
N LYS A 250 -24.39 -0.78 -9.37
CA LYS A 250 -24.55 0.69 -9.48
C LYS A 250 -23.24 1.45 -9.36
N ILE A 251 -22.34 1.05 -8.47
CA ILE A 251 -21.04 1.71 -8.30
C ILE A 251 -20.19 1.57 -9.57
N TYR A 252 -20.09 0.36 -10.12
CA TYR A 252 -19.31 0.14 -11.34
C TYR A 252 -19.99 0.75 -12.57
N GLN A 253 -21.32 0.79 -12.62
CA GLN A 253 -22.04 1.54 -13.64
C GLN A 253 -21.74 3.04 -13.54
N ALA A 254 -21.70 3.62 -12.33
CA ALA A 254 -21.32 5.01 -12.14
C ALA A 254 -19.90 5.31 -12.67
N HIS A 255 -18.93 4.41 -12.46
CA HIS A 255 -17.59 4.56 -13.04
C HIS A 255 -17.60 4.57 -14.59
N LEU A 256 -18.45 3.74 -15.21
CA LEU A 256 -18.64 3.74 -16.66
C LEU A 256 -19.29 5.05 -17.14
N ASP A 257 -20.29 5.54 -16.43
CA ASP A 257 -21.01 6.76 -16.78
C ASP A 257 -20.10 8.00 -16.66
N ILE A 258 -19.30 8.09 -15.58
CA ILE A 258 -18.24 9.09 -15.42
C ILE A 258 -17.25 9.01 -16.59
N GLY A 259 -16.81 7.79 -16.94
CA GLY A 259 -15.90 7.60 -18.06
C GLY A 259 -16.49 8.04 -19.40
N LYS A 260 -17.78 7.78 -19.61
CA LYS A 260 -18.51 8.21 -20.81
C LYS A 260 -18.57 9.74 -20.90
N GLN A 261 -18.89 10.42 -19.79
CA GLN A 261 -18.89 11.89 -19.76
C GLN A 261 -17.49 12.46 -20.06
N ILE A 262 -16.43 11.93 -19.44
CA ILE A 262 -15.04 12.37 -19.70
C ILE A 262 -14.69 12.23 -21.18
N ALA A 263 -15.08 11.11 -21.81
CA ALA A 263 -14.81 10.90 -23.22
C ALA A 263 -15.63 11.85 -24.12
N GLU A 264 -16.88 12.13 -23.76
CA GLU A 264 -17.74 13.09 -24.47
C GLU A 264 -17.22 14.53 -24.36
N GLU A 265 -16.72 14.94 -23.20
CA GLU A 265 -16.05 16.23 -22.98
C GLU A 265 -14.79 16.37 -23.84
N ASP A 266 -14.07 15.26 -24.01
CA ASP A 266 -12.94 15.20 -24.93
C ASP A 266 -13.38 15.16 -26.41
N GLY A 267 -14.66 14.97 -26.73
CA GLY A 267 -15.17 14.91 -28.11
C GLY A 267 -15.14 13.51 -28.75
N MET A 268 -15.18 12.44 -27.96
CA MET A 268 -15.31 11.06 -28.46
C MET A 268 -16.45 10.32 -27.75
N LYS A 269 -17.38 9.77 -28.52
CA LYS A 269 -18.42 8.89 -27.97
C LYS A 269 -17.84 7.48 -27.82
N ILE A 270 -17.98 6.93 -26.61
CA ILE A 270 -17.52 5.57 -26.29
C ILE A 270 -18.70 4.67 -25.94
N LYS A 271 -18.55 3.37 -26.20
CA LYS A 271 -19.48 2.35 -25.71
C LYS A 271 -19.07 1.94 -24.29
N THR A 272 -20.03 1.56 -23.46
CA THR A 272 -19.80 1.10 -22.09
C THR A 272 -20.44 -0.28 -21.90
N THR A 273 -19.72 -1.22 -21.29
CA THR A 273 -20.23 -2.56 -20.98
C THR A 273 -19.90 -2.94 -19.54
N LEU A 274 -20.94 -3.27 -18.77
CA LEU A 274 -20.81 -3.80 -17.42
C LEU A 274 -20.86 -5.34 -17.46
N LEU A 275 -19.92 -5.99 -16.76
CA LEU A 275 -19.76 -7.44 -16.73
C LEU A 275 -19.98 -7.96 -15.29
N ASP A 276 -20.69 -9.09 -15.17
CA ASP A 276 -21.01 -9.74 -13.90
C ASP A 276 -20.06 -10.92 -13.61
N GLY A 277 -19.34 -10.87 -12.49
CA GLY A 277 -18.42 -11.91 -12.04
C GLY A 277 -16.97 -11.41 -11.92
N LYS A 278 -16.07 -12.36 -11.65
CA LYS A 278 -14.67 -12.05 -11.36
C LYS A 278 -13.99 -11.29 -12.50
N ALA A 279 -13.45 -10.11 -12.17
CA ALA A 279 -13.04 -9.12 -13.16
C ALA A 279 -12.10 -9.65 -14.26
N PHE A 280 -10.97 -10.26 -13.88
CA PHE A 280 -10.01 -10.75 -14.89
C PHE A 280 -10.62 -11.86 -15.77
N GLU A 281 -11.49 -12.71 -15.22
CA GLU A 281 -12.09 -13.82 -15.96
C GLU A 281 -13.09 -13.30 -16.99
N ARG A 282 -14.01 -12.43 -16.56
CA ARG A 282 -15.04 -11.87 -17.45
C ARG A 282 -14.47 -10.98 -18.53
N ILE A 283 -13.50 -10.13 -18.19
CA ILE A 283 -12.79 -9.31 -19.17
C ILE A 283 -12.06 -10.20 -20.17
N LEU A 284 -11.39 -11.27 -19.73
CA LEU A 284 -10.73 -12.23 -20.62
C LEU A 284 -11.72 -12.93 -21.56
N GLN A 285 -12.86 -13.40 -21.04
CA GLN A 285 -13.92 -14.02 -21.84
C GLN A 285 -14.45 -13.05 -22.90
N TYR A 286 -14.69 -11.79 -22.52
CA TYR A 286 -15.16 -10.75 -23.42
C TYR A 286 -14.12 -10.41 -24.50
N CYS A 287 -12.84 -10.28 -24.14
CA CYS A 287 -11.74 -10.05 -25.07
C CYS A 287 -11.58 -11.21 -26.07
N ARG A 288 -11.78 -12.46 -25.65
CA ARG A 288 -11.74 -13.62 -26.57
C ARG A 288 -12.88 -13.61 -27.59
N LYS A 289 -14.05 -13.10 -27.20
CA LYS A 289 -15.23 -12.98 -28.07
C LYS A 289 -15.08 -11.85 -29.09
N GLU A 290 -14.77 -10.64 -28.61
CA GLU A 290 -14.74 -9.44 -29.45
C GLU A 290 -13.39 -9.16 -30.13
N LYS A 291 -12.31 -9.81 -29.67
CA LYS A 291 -10.93 -9.70 -30.19
C LYS A 291 -10.49 -8.25 -30.40
N PRO A 292 -10.36 -7.44 -29.33
CA PRO A 292 -9.87 -6.07 -29.44
C PRO A 292 -8.40 -6.07 -29.91
N TRP A 293 -7.96 -4.97 -30.50
CA TRP A 293 -6.55 -4.78 -30.85
C TRP A 293 -5.70 -4.48 -29.62
N LEU A 294 -6.26 -3.66 -28.72
CA LEU A 294 -5.60 -3.19 -27.51
C LEU A 294 -6.56 -3.25 -26.33
N VAL A 295 -6.04 -3.72 -25.19
CA VAL A 295 -6.73 -3.65 -23.89
C VAL A 295 -5.90 -2.78 -22.96
N ILE A 296 -6.53 -1.73 -22.42
CA ILE A 296 -5.93 -0.75 -21.54
C ILE A 296 -6.45 -0.97 -20.13
N MET A 297 -5.55 -0.96 -19.15
CA MET A 297 -5.90 -1.10 -17.73
C MET A 297 -4.91 -0.36 -16.85
N GLY A 298 -5.32 0.06 -15.66
CA GLY A 298 -4.41 0.61 -14.66
C GLY A 298 -3.41 -0.44 -14.17
N ARG A 299 -2.20 0.00 -13.78
CA ARG A 299 -1.23 -0.88 -13.10
C ARG A 299 -1.79 -1.42 -11.79
N ILE A 300 -2.43 -0.56 -11.01
CA ILE A 300 -3.09 -0.84 -9.74
C ILE A 300 -4.53 -0.31 -9.78
N GLY A 301 -5.37 -0.88 -8.91
CA GLY A 301 -6.81 -0.57 -8.86
C GLY A 301 -7.22 0.13 -7.57
N VAL A 302 -8.53 0.32 -7.37
CA VAL A 302 -9.07 1.14 -6.26
C VAL A 302 -8.69 0.66 -4.85
N HIS A 303 -8.41 -0.64 -4.68
CA HIS A 303 -8.04 -1.26 -3.39
C HIS A 303 -6.52 -1.44 -3.22
N SER A 304 -5.70 -0.68 -3.93
CA SER A 304 -4.23 -0.80 -3.87
C SER A 304 -3.61 0.10 -2.81
N ASP A 305 -2.42 -0.29 -2.35
CA ASP A 305 -1.50 0.62 -1.66
C ASP A 305 -0.44 1.20 -2.62
N ASP A 306 0.26 2.24 -2.18
CA ASP A 306 1.31 2.92 -2.96
C ASP A 306 2.56 2.06 -3.19
N THR A 307 2.78 1.04 -2.35
CA THR A 307 3.93 0.12 -2.43
C THR A 307 3.70 -1.07 -3.36
N MET A 308 2.45 -1.32 -3.75
CA MET A 308 2.04 -2.45 -4.57
C MET A 308 2.69 -2.37 -5.94
N ASP A 309 3.15 -3.52 -6.43
CA ASP A 309 3.88 -3.61 -7.69
C ASP A 309 2.95 -3.62 -8.90
N ILE A 310 2.02 -4.56 -8.96
CA ILE A 310 0.97 -4.64 -9.97
C ILE A 310 -0.28 -5.28 -9.36
N GLY A 311 -1.46 -4.81 -9.77
CA GLY A 311 -2.72 -5.41 -9.36
C GLY A 311 -2.87 -6.84 -9.90
N SER A 312 -3.48 -7.71 -9.11
CA SER A 312 -3.69 -9.12 -9.50
C SER A 312 -4.51 -9.28 -10.78
N ASN A 313 -5.54 -8.45 -10.98
CA ASN A 313 -6.33 -8.44 -12.21
C ASN A 313 -5.49 -8.02 -13.41
N SER A 314 -4.72 -6.93 -13.28
CA SER A 314 -3.85 -6.43 -14.35
C SER A 314 -2.78 -7.45 -14.73
N GLU A 315 -2.20 -8.13 -13.74
CA GLU A 315 -1.23 -9.19 -13.99
C GLU A 315 -1.84 -10.42 -14.70
N ASN A 316 -2.98 -10.92 -14.22
CA ASN A 316 -3.65 -12.07 -14.83
C ASN A 316 -4.05 -11.77 -16.28
N LEU A 317 -4.63 -10.59 -16.52
CA LEU A 317 -4.98 -10.16 -17.87
C LEU A 317 -3.75 -9.99 -18.75
N LEU A 318 -2.67 -9.39 -18.22
CA LEU A 318 -1.39 -9.29 -18.93
C LEU A 318 -0.84 -10.67 -19.33
N ARG A 319 -1.04 -11.72 -18.54
CA ARG A 319 -0.59 -13.08 -18.91
C ARG A 319 -1.51 -13.76 -19.91
N MET A 320 -2.82 -13.61 -19.75
CA MET A 320 -3.81 -14.48 -20.42
C MET A 320 -4.46 -13.86 -21.67
N ILE A 321 -4.47 -12.54 -21.81
CA ILE A 321 -4.99 -11.86 -23.01
C ILE A 321 -4.04 -12.09 -24.20
N SER A 322 -4.60 -12.37 -25.37
CA SER A 322 -3.87 -12.52 -26.63
C SER A 322 -3.63 -11.19 -27.37
N SER A 323 -4.54 -10.22 -27.21
CA SER A 323 -4.42 -8.87 -27.76
C SER A 323 -3.29 -8.07 -27.11
N ASN A 324 -2.87 -6.97 -27.75
CA ASN A 324 -1.90 -6.05 -27.14
C ASN A 324 -2.47 -5.48 -25.82
N VAL A 325 -1.58 -5.19 -24.87
CA VAL A 325 -1.97 -4.69 -23.54
C VAL A 325 -1.22 -3.41 -23.23
N LEU A 326 -1.93 -2.36 -22.82
CA LEU A 326 -1.33 -1.15 -22.25
C LEU A 326 -1.62 -1.10 -20.74
N ILE A 327 -0.56 -1.07 -19.95
CA ILE A 327 -0.62 -0.83 -18.51
C ILE A 327 -0.39 0.65 -18.25
N SER A 328 -1.43 1.34 -17.79
CA SER A 328 -1.43 2.77 -17.50
C SER A 328 -0.86 3.04 -16.12
N ASN A 329 0.18 3.87 -16.07
CA ASN A 329 0.67 4.50 -14.85
C ASN A 329 0.21 5.96 -14.74
N ARG A 330 -0.25 6.56 -15.84
CA ARG A 330 -0.92 7.86 -15.84
C ARG A 330 -2.10 7.84 -14.88
N THR A 331 -2.23 8.90 -14.09
CA THR A 331 -3.37 9.13 -13.19
C THR A 331 -4.22 10.28 -13.73
N PHE A 332 -5.53 10.15 -13.56
CA PHE A 332 -6.49 11.21 -13.80
C PHE A 332 -7.55 11.16 -12.70
N VAL A 333 -7.82 12.31 -12.10
CA VAL A 333 -8.88 12.47 -11.10
C VAL A 333 -10.03 13.19 -11.79
N PRO A 334 -11.20 12.54 -11.96
CA PRO A 334 -12.37 13.20 -12.51
C PRO A 334 -12.79 14.40 -11.65
N PRO A 335 -13.44 15.42 -12.22
CA PRO A 335 -14.01 16.51 -11.44
C PRO A 335 -14.96 15.99 -10.36
N ILE A 336 -14.89 16.59 -9.15
CA ILE A 336 -15.69 16.16 -8.00
C ILE A 336 -17.19 16.22 -8.31
N ASP A 337 -17.63 17.25 -9.04
CA ASP A 337 -19.03 17.41 -9.43
C ASP A 337 -19.51 16.24 -10.30
N THR A 338 -18.71 15.82 -11.28
CA THR A 338 -19.01 14.65 -12.13
C THR A 338 -19.06 13.37 -11.31
N MET A 339 -18.10 13.14 -10.43
CA MET A 339 -18.12 11.95 -9.57
C MET A 339 -19.37 11.93 -8.69
N ALA A 340 -19.68 13.07 -8.07
CA ALA A 340 -20.78 13.17 -7.14
C ALA A 340 -22.15 13.03 -7.80
N GLU A 341 -22.30 13.47 -9.05
CA GLU A 341 -23.54 13.31 -9.80
C GLU A 341 -23.94 11.84 -10.00
N TYR A 342 -22.98 10.96 -10.26
CA TYR A 342 -23.25 9.54 -10.49
C TYR A 342 -23.13 8.66 -9.24
N THR A 343 -22.35 9.07 -8.24
CA THR A 343 -22.09 8.26 -7.05
C THR A 343 -22.90 8.67 -5.82
N ILE A 344 -23.43 9.90 -5.78
CA ILE A 344 -24.10 10.44 -4.59
C ILE A 344 -25.59 10.67 -4.87
N ALA A 345 -26.42 10.00 -4.07
CA ALA A 345 -27.85 10.21 -4.07
C ALA A 345 -28.25 11.31 -3.07
N TRP A 346 -29.33 12.03 -3.36
CA TRP A 346 -29.95 12.96 -2.41
C TRP A 346 -31.25 12.36 -1.88
N THR A 347 -31.54 12.54 -0.58
CA THR A 347 -32.88 12.27 -0.07
C THR A 347 -33.86 13.32 -0.59
N ASP A 348 -35.15 12.97 -0.68
CA ASP A 348 -36.16 13.89 -1.20
C ASP A 348 -36.33 15.13 -0.32
N GLU A 349 -36.11 15.01 1.00
CA GLU A 349 -36.07 16.15 1.92
C GLU A 349 -34.91 17.10 1.60
N ALA A 350 -33.72 16.55 1.37
CA ALA A 350 -32.53 17.33 1.04
C ALA A 350 -32.65 18.00 -0.34
N LYS A 351 -33.25 17.31 -1.34
CA LYS A 351 -33.55 17.90 -2.66
C LYS A 351 -34.49 19.08 -2.55
N ARG A 352 -35.62 18.92 -1.85
CA ARG A 352 -36.58 20.01 -1.62
C ARG A 352 -35.95 21.19 -0.89
N ARG A 353 -35.02 20.92 0.02
CA ARG A 353 -34.24 21.97 0.70
C ARG A 353 -33.31 22.70 -0.26
N MET A 354 -32.66 21.97 -1.17
CA MET A 354 -31.80 22.56 -2.21
C MET A 354 -32.58 23.42 -3.21
N GLU A 355 -33.82 23.05 -3.54
CA GLU A 355 -34.72 23.85 -4.38
C GLU A 355 -35.05 25.22 -3.76
N ARG A 356 -35.05 25.33 -2.42
CA ARG A 356 -35.25 26.61 -1.73
C ARG A 356 -34.04 27.54 -1.83
N VAL A 357 -32.88 27.04 -2.22
CA VAL A 357 -31.68 27.86 -2.45
C VAL A 357 -31.87 28.66 -3.75
N PRO A 358 -31.62 29.99 -3.75
CA PRO A 358 -31.70 30.82 -4.95
C PRO A 358 -30.84 30.29 -6.11
N VAL A 359 -31.33 30.43 -7.35
CA VAL A 359 -30.72 29.82 -8.56
C VAL A 359 -29.25 30.19 -8.71
N PHE A 360 -28.88 31.46 -8.52
CA PHE A 360 -27.50 31.94 -8.66
C PHE A 360 -26.52 31.32 -7.63
N ALA A 361 -27.00 30.87 -6.47
CA ALA A 361 -26.18 30.27 -5.42
C ALA A 361 -26.29 28.73 -5.38
N ARG A 362 -27.29 28.16 -6.05
CA ARG A 362 -27.60 26.73 -6.00
C ARG A 362 -26.45 25.86 -6.54
N GLY A 363 -25.80 26.28 -7.63
CA GLY A 363 -24.64 25.57 -8.19
C GLY A 363 -23.47 25.52 -7.20
N VAL A 364 -23.11 26.66 -6.61
CA VAL A 364 -22.03 26.77 -5.63
C VAL A 364 -22.32 25.93 -4.38
N ALA A 365 -23.54 26.01 -3.85
CA ALA A 365 -23.95 25.22 -2.69
C ALA A 365 -23.90 23.71 -2.98
N LYS A 366 -24.37 23.28 -4.15
CA LYS A 366 -24.38 21.88 -4.56
C LYS A 366 -22.95 21.32 -4.65
N THR A 367 -22.04 22.02 -5.33
CA THR A 367 -20.62 21.65 -5.41
C THR A 367 -19.97 21.57 -4.03
N ALA A 368 -20.26 22.53 -3.15
CA ALA A 368 -19.66 22.54 -1.81
C ALA A 368 -20.14 21.36 -0.94
N ILE A 369 -21.43 21.02 -1.02
CA ILE A 369 -21.99 19.85 -0.34
C ILE A 369 -21.44 18.55 -0.94
N TYR A 370 -21.28 18.48 -2.26
CA TYR A 370 -20.67 17.33 -2.92
C TYR A 370 -19.22 17.12 -2.49
N ARG A 371 -18.41 18.18 -2.43
CA ARG A 371 -17.04 18.10 -1.89
C ARG A 371 -17.02 17.57 -0.46
N TYR A 372 -17.86 18.13 0.41
CA TYR A 372 -17.98 17.65 1.79
C TYR A 372 -18.39 16.17 1.85
N ALA A 373 -19.38 15.77 1.04
CA ALA A 373 -19.86 14.40 0.99
C ALA A 373 -18.76 13.43 0.52
N VAL A 374 -18.02 13.76 -0.54
CA VAL A 374 -16.88 12.95 -1.01
C VAL A 374 -15.77 12.86 0.04
N GLU A 375 -15.38 13.99 0.64
CA GLU A 375 -14.33 14.03 1.67
C GLU A 375 -14.67 13.21 2.92
N LYS A 376 -15.95 13.18 3.30
CA LYS A 376 -16.44 12.41 4.47
C LYS A 376 -16.93 11.00 4.11
N GLY A 377 -16.94 10.63 2.83
CA GLY A 377 -17.39 9.32 2.36
C GLY A 377 -18.91 9.11 2.44
N HIS A 378 -19.70 10.18 2.39
CA HIS A 378 -21.16 10.09 2.32
C HIS A 378 -21.63 9.81 0.89
N THR A 379 -22.34 8.71 0.70
CA THR A 379 -22.98 8.33 -0.58
C THR A 379 -24.44 8.80 -0.68
N ILE A 380 -25.03 9.22 0.45
CA ILE A 380 -26.38 9.80 0.51
C ILE A 380 -26.32 11.15 1.22
N ILE A 381 -26.75 12.21 0.53
CA ILE A 381 -26.89 13.55 1.10
C ILE A 381 -28.27 13.64 1.76
N SER A 382 -28.28 13.54 3.08
CA SER A 382 -29.43 13.84 3.94
C SER A 382 -29.39 15.31 4.41
N ASN A 383 -30.46 15.77 5.06
CA ASN A 383 -30.46 17.09 5.68
C ASN A 383 -29.32 17.29 6.69
N GLU A 384 -28.95 16.25 7.44
CA GLU A 384 -27.84 16.31 8.40
C GLU A 384 -26.49 16.51 7.71
N VAL A 385 -26.29 15.87 6.56
CA VAL A 385 -25.08 16.06 5.74
C VAL A 385 -25.04 17.47 5.18
N VAL A 386 -26.19 18.00 4.71
CA VAL A 386 -26.29 19.41 4.26
C VAL A 386 -25.96 20.37 5.40
N ASP A 387 -26.49 20.15 6.59
CA ASP A 387 -26.22 20.99 7.76
C ASP A 387 -24.75 20.95 8.18
N SER A 388 -24.16 19.76 8.20
CA SER A 388 -22.75 19.57 8.52
C SER A 388 -21.83 20.22 7.48
N ALA A 389 -22.16 20.08 6.20
CA ALA A 389 -21.42 20.75 5.12
C ALA A 389 -21.49 22.28 5.25
N MET A 390 -22.70 22.83 5.43
CA MET A 390 -22.91 24.26 5.57
C MET A 390 -22.23 24.82 6.83
N GLY A 391 -22.27 24.09 7.94
CA GLY A 391 -21.60 24.46 9.18
C GLY A 391 -20.07 24.42 9.09
N HIS A 392 -19.51 23.56 8.22
CA HIS A 392 -18.07 23.51 7.98
C HIS A 392 -17.58 24.61 7.03
N LEU A 393 -18.43 25.05 6.10
CA LEU A 393 -18.08 26.00 5.04
C LEU A 393 -18.39 27.46 5.37
N LEU A 394 -19.43 27.73 6.16
CA LEU A 394 -19.91 29.08 6.46
C LEU A 394 -19.85 29.38 7.96
N PRO A 395 -19.39 30.57 8.38
CA PRO A 395 -19.48 30.99 9.77
C PRO A 395 -20.95 31.09 10.21
N GLU A 396 -21.23 30.82 11.48
CA GLU A 396 -22.60 30.86 12.03
C GLU A 396 -23.36 32.16 11.74
N SER A 397 -22.63 33.29 11.65
CA SER A 397 -23.19 34.60 11.29
C SER A 397 -23.78 34.62 9.88
N SER A 398 -23.12 33.97 8.92
CA SER A 398 -23.55 33.89 7.52
C SER A 398 -24.75 32.96 7.36
N ILE A 399 -24.77 31.84 8.10
CA ILE A 399 -25.89 30.90 8.13
C ILE A 399 -27.16 31.59 8.68
N ARG A 400 -27.03 32.36 9.76
CA ARG A 400 -28.14 33.15 10.33
C ARG A 400 -28.63 34.24 9.38
N ALA A 401 -27.72 34.90 8.66
CA ALA A 401 -28.08 35.92 7.67
C ALA A 401 -28.85 35.32 6.48
N MET A 402 -28.39 34.19 5.92
CA MET A 402 -29.10 33.49 4.85
C MET A 402 -30.48 32.99 5.28
N LYS A 403 -30.61 32.51 6.52
CA LYS A 403 -31.90 32.07 7.07
C LYS A 403 -32.90 33.23 7.15
N ARG A 404 -32.48 34.37 7.69
CA ARG A 404 -33.30 35.60 7.73
C ARG A 404 -33.67 36.10 6.34
N LEU A 405 -32.75 36.02 5.39
CA LEU A 405 -33.01 36.38 3.99
C LEU A 405 -34.07 35.43 3.38
N GLY A 406 -33.94 34.12 3.60
CA GLY A 406 -34.89 33.12 3.14
C GLY A 406 -36.31 33.34 3.69
N GLU A 407 -36.41 33.61 4.99
CA GLU A 407 -37.66 33.93 5.70
C GLU A 407 -38.30 35.23 5.16
N ALA A 408 -37.50 36.29 4.97
CA ALA A 408 -37.98 37.57 4.43
C ALA A 408 -38.44 37.48 2.96
N LEU A 409 -37.84 36.59 2.16
CA LEU A 409 -38.23 36.35 0.77
C LEU A 409 -39.55 35.57 0.66
N GLU A 410 -39.76 34.60 1.56
CA GLU A 410 -41.02 33.85 1.67
C GLU A 410 -42.16 34.75 2.15
N GLU A 411 -41.90 35.61 3.14
CA GLU A 411 -42.87 36.56 3.68
C GLU A 411 -43.30 37.61 2.63
N LYS A 412 -42.39 38.03 1.75
CA LYS A 412 -42.66 38.98 0.66
C LYS A 412 -43.18 38.36 -0.63
N LYS A 413 -43.36 37.02 -0.70
CA LYS A 413 -43.77 36.29 -1.91
C LYS A 413 -42.96 36.64 -3.17
N ILE A 414 -41.66 36.88 -3.02
CA ILE A 414 -40.79 37.24 -4.15
C ILE A 414 -40.41 35.96 -4.90
N ASP A 415 -40.62 35.97 -6.22
CA ASP A 415 -40.32 34.86 -7.11
C ASP A 415 -38.80 34.62 -7.18
N ARG A 416 -38.35 33.53 -6.55
CA ARG A 416 -36.93 33.16 -6.40
C ARG A 416 -36.26 32.88 -7.75
N ASP A 417 -37.02 32.46 -8.76
CA ASP A 417 -36.49 32.09 -10.07
C ASP A 417 -36.30 33.30 -11.00
N LYS A 418 -36.80 34.48 -10.60
CA LYS A 418 -36.61 35.76 -11.33
C LYS A 418 -35.52 36.65 -10.75
N MET A 419 -34.86 36.22 -9.67
CA MET A 419 -33.72 36.95 -9.11
C MET A 419 -32.48 36.75 -9.95
N GLN A 420 -32.13 37.75 -10.74
CA GLN A 420 -30.80 37.88 -11.33
C GLN A 420 -29.91 38.59 -10.30
N GLY A 421 -28.80 37.95 -9.91
CA GLY A 421 -27.76 38.65 -9.16
C GLY A 421 -27.20 39.76 -10.03
N SER A 422 -26.95 40.95 -9.47
CA SER A 422 -26.19 41.97 -10.19
C SER A 422 -24.80 41.42 -10.55
N ASP A 423 -24.20 41.89 -11.65
CA ASP A 423 -22.86 41.46 -12.07
C ASP A 423 -21.83 41.63 -10.93
N GLU A 424 -22.00 42.65 -10.08
CA GLU A 424 -21.21 42.84 -8.86
C GLU A 424 -21.42 41.71 -7.83
N VAL A 425 -22.65 41.27 -7.55
CA VAL A 425 -22.93 40.18 -6.59
C VAL A 425 -22.46 38.83 -7.14
N ILE A 426 -22.60 38.61 -8.45
CA ILE A 426 -22.06 37.42 -9.11
C ILE A 426 -20.53 37.46 -9.07
N GLN A 427 -19.92 38.62 -9.30
CA GLN A 427 -18.48 38.84 -9.20
C GLN A 427 -17.97 38.84 -7.75
N ASP A 428 -18.81 39.05 -6.75
CA ASP A 428 -18.46 38.96 -5.31
C ASP A 428 -18.74 37.55 -4.74
N LEU A 429 -19.64 36.77 -5.35
CA LEU A 429 -19.79 35.32 -5.09
C LEU A 429 -18.75 34.50 -5.86
N MET A 430 -18.40 34.89 -7.09
CA MET A 430 -17.33 34.31 -7.91
C MET A 430 -15.96 34.85 -7.51
N GLY A 431 -15.86 36.13 -7.17
CA GLY A 431 -14.66 36.78 -6.61
C GLY A 431 -14.50 36.44 -5.15
N GLY A 432 -15.59 36.22 -4.42
CA GLY A 432 -15.63 35.47 -3.18
C GLY A 432 -15.27 34.02 -3.40
N SER A 433 -15.57 33.39 -4.53
CA SER A 433 -15.01 32.08 -4.90
C SER A 433 -13.55 32.17 -5.35
N ALA A 434 -13.00 33.35 -5.67
CA ALA A 434 -11.57 33.58 -5.93
C ALA A 434 -10.82 34.04 -4.67
N GLN A 435 -11.52 34.63 -3.71
CA GLN A 435 -11.11 34.94 -2.33
C GLN A 435 -11.47 33.80 -1.38
N MET A 436 -12.23 32.78 -1.78
CA MET A 436 -12.56 31.52 -1.10
C MET A 436 -11.83 30.37 -1.82
N MET A 437 -11.60 30.40 -3.13
CA MET A 437 -10.42 29.74 -3.74
C MET A 437 -9.13 30.49 -3.40
N GLY A 438 -9.25 31.66 -2.78
CA GLY A 438 -8.17 32.48 -2.25
C GLY A 438 -8.17 32.56 -0.73
N LEU A 439 -9.16 32.01 -0.01
CA LEU A 439 -9.21 31.81 1.47
C LEU A 439 -9.20 30.34 1.82
N LEU A 440 -9.62 29.47 0.92
CA LEU A 440 -9.18 28.07 0.79
C LEU A 440 -7.94 28.00 -0.10
N GLY A 441 -7.71 29.03 -0.93
CA GLY A 441 -6.39 29.32 -1.48
C GLY A 441 -5.47 29.94 -0.48
N THR A 442 -5.93 30.76 0.49
CA THR A 442 -5.13 31.30 1.61
C THR A 442 -5.32 30.55 2.93
N THR A 443 -6.18 29.55 3.02
CA THR A 443 -5.94 28.40 3.93
C THR A 443 -5.15 27.30 3.23
N VAL A 444 -4.74 27.57 1.98
CA VAL A 444 -3.61 26.96 1.25
C VAL A 444 -2.48 27.98 0.93
N ALA A 445 -2.56 29.25 1.36
CA ALA A 445 -1.61 30.35 1.00
C ALA A 445 -1.56 31.56 1.98
N ALA A 446 -2.12 31.41 3.18
CA ALA A 446 -1.73 32.10 4.41
C ALA A 446 -1.32 31.07 5.47
N GLY A 447 -0.94 29.86 5.02
CA GLY A 447 0.33 29.33 5.49
C GLY A 447 1.41 30.25 4.92
N THR A 448 2.12 30.92 5.82
CA THR A 448 3.35 31.65 5.55
C THR A 448 4.19 30.92 4.50
N GLY A 449 4.78 31.69 3.58
CA GLY A 449 5.34 31.20 2.32
C GLY A 449 6.04 29.84 2.40
N ALA A 450 5.81 29.02 1.37
CA ALA A 450 6.66 27.87 1.06
C ALA A 450 8.06 28.37 0.64
N SER A 451 8.79 28.92 1.61
CA SER A 451 10.23 28.88 1.70
C SER A 451 10.60 27.44 2.04
N GLY A 452 10.79 26.62 1.02
CA GLY A 452 11.38 25.29 1.14
C GLY A 452 10.50 24.26 1.83
N THR A 453 10.41 23.07 1.26
CA THR A 453 9.91 21.90 1.97
C THR A 453 10.75 21.72 3.23
N LEU A 454 10.21 22.07 4.40
CA LEU A 454 10.92 21.87 5.66
C LEU A 454 11.28 20.39 5.77
N THR A 455 12.57 20.11 5.90
CA THR A 455 13.10 18.77 6.07
C THR A 455 12.50 18.15 7.33
N TYR A 456 12.59 16.82 7.47
CA TYR A 456 12.07 16.11 8.65
C TYR A 456 12.58 16.74 9.96
N ASP A 457 13.85 17.15 9.99
CA ASP A 457 14.47 17.83 11.14
C ASP A 457 13.84 19.21 11.42
N GLN A 458 13.57 20.00 10.37
CA GLN A 458 12.97 21.33 10.52
C GLN A 458 11.49 21.28 10.98
N ARG A 459 10.73 20.24 10.61
CA ARG A 459 9.36 20.01 11.14
C ARG A 459 9.36 19.51 12.58
N ARG A 460 10.46 18.89 13.04
CA ARG A 460 10.62 18.36 14.40
C ARG A 460 10.90 19.45 15.43
N ASP A 461 11.49 20.56 15.02
CA ASP A 461 11.85 21.68 15.92
C ASP A 461 10.70 22.65 16.19
N LEU A 462 9.55 22.48 15.52
CA LEU A 462 8.33 23.24 15.80
C LEU A 462 7.83 23.01 17.23
N PRO A 463 7.09 23.97 17.82
CA PRO A 463 6.45 23.79 19.12
C PRO A 463 5.36 22.71 19.06
N TYR A 464 5.26 21.91 20.13
CA TYR A 464 4.24 20.86 20.28
C TYR A 464 3.35 21.20 21.47
N PHE A 465 2.04 21.09 21.28
CA PHE A 465 1.04 21.39 22.29
C PHE A 465 0.19 20.16 22.57
N MET A 466 -0.01 19.80 23.83
CA MET A 466 -0.83 18.67 24.27
C MET A 466 -2.08 19.16 24.98
N CYS A 467 -3.24 18.69 24.54
CA CYS A 467 -4.52 18.95 25.19
C CYS A 467 -4.61 18.21 26.54
N GLY A 468 -4.86 18.93 27.62
CA GLY A 468 -4.99 18.36 28.97
C GLY A 468 -6.18 17.43 29.16
N GLY A 469 -7.26 17.59 28.36
CA GLY A 469 -8.47 16.77 28.49
C GLY A 469 -8.42 15.40 27.80
N CYS A 470 -7.82 15.31 26.61
CA CYS A 470 -7.84 14.06 25.81
C CYS A 470 -6.47 13.63 25.25
N GLY A 471 -5.40 14.38 25.54
CA GLY A 471 -4.06 14.05 25.07
C GLY A 471 -3.81 14.30 23.58
N TYR A 472 -4.70 15.02 22.88
CA TYR A 472 -4.45 15.41 21.47
C TYR A 472 -3.20 16.29 21.36
N ILE A 473 -2.32 15.97 20.40
CA ILE A 473 -1.07 16.69 20.17
C ILE A 473 -1.17 17.50 18.87
N ALA A 474 -1.05 18.81 18.98
CA ALA A 474 -0.92 19.73 17.86
C ALA A 474 0.55 20.15 17.67
N LYS A 475 0.89 20.52 16.43
CA LYS A 475 2.25 20.92 16.03
C LYS A 475 2.21 22.29 15.38
N GLY A 476 3.24 23.10 15.60
CA GLY A 476 3.30 24.47 15.06
C GLY A 476 2.60 25.44 16.01
N ASP A 477 1.67 26.25 15.51
CA ASP A 477 1.04 27.32 16.29
C ASP A 477 0.10 26.81 17.39
N GLN A 478 -0.15 27.66 18.40
CA GLN A 478 -0.98 27.29 19.56
C GLN A 478 -2.44 27.01 19.13
N PRO A 479 -3.00 25.82 19.45
CA PRO A 479 -4.34 25.45 19.03
C PRO A 479 -5.42 26.28 19.73
N VAL A 480 -6.43 26.72 18.97
CA VAL A 480 -7.57 27.48 19.52
C VAL A 480 -8.62 26.56 20.15
N LYS A 481 -8.76 25.33 19.63
CA LYS A 481 -9.73 24.34 20.13
C LYS A 481 -9.25 22.91 19.86
N CYS A 482 -9.53 22.00 20.78
CA CYS A 482 -9.21 20.59 20.61
C CYS A 482 -10.21 19.90 19.65
N PRO A 483 -9.76 19.22 18.58
CA PRO A 483 -10.63 18.54 17.64
C PRO A 483 -11.23 17.23 18.17
N ILE A 484 -10.75 16.73 19.32
CA ILE A 484 -11.22 15.47 19.91
C ILE A 484 -12.23 15.72 21.04
N CYS A 485 -11.87 16.56 22.02
CA CYS A 485 -12.73 16.81 23.19
C CYS A 485 -13.35 18.22 23.23
N ALA A 486 -13.15 19.03 22.19
CA ALA A 486 -13.67 20.40 22.10
C ALA A 486 -13.17 21.38 23.19
N ALA A 487 -12.17 20.99 24.00
CA ALA A 487 -11.49 21.85 24.97
C ALA A 487 -10.94 23.13 24.34
N GLU A 488 -10.98 24.24 25.09
CA GLU A 488 -10.47 25.53 24.62
C GLU A 488 -8.93 25.55 24.60
N GLY A 489 -8.36 26.46 23.80
CA GLY A 489 -6.90 26.58 23.60
C GLY A 489 -6.08 26.84 24.87
N THR A 490 -6.72 27.28 25.95
CA THR A 490 -6.11 27.47 27.28
C THR A 490 -5.80 26.15 27.99
N GLU A 491 -6.45 25.06 27.61
CA GLU A 491 -6.20 23.71 28.15
C GLU A 491 -5.06 22.96 27.42
N PHE A 492 -4.38 23.62 26.48
CA PHE A 492 -3.20 23.06 25.81
C PHE A 492 -1.92 23.43 26.55
N GLY A 493 -1.24 22.43 27.10
CA GLY A 493 0.11 22.57 27.66
C GLY A 493 1.18 22.43 26.57
N MET A 494 2.14 23.35 26.54
CA MET A 494 3.31 23.22 25.65
C MET A 494 4.22 22.11 26.16
N ILE A 495 4.65 21.22 25.26
CA ILE A 495 5.62 20.16 25.58
C ILE A 495 7.00 20.81 25.64
N ASP A 496 7.48 21.07 26.85
CA ASP A 496 8.83 21.61 27.07
C ASP A 496 9.89 20.52 26.83
N LYS A 497 10.59 20.63 25.70
CA LYS A 497 11.63 19.67 25.28
C LYS A 497 12.93 19.83 26.09
N SER A 498 13.12 20.95 26.79
CA SER A 498 14.36 21.24 27.54
C SER A 498 14.53 20.30 28.74
N ILE A 499 13.44 20.02 29.46
CA ILE A 499 13.41 19.12 30.62
C ILE A 499 13.84 17.70 30.23
N ILE A 500 13.37 17.21 29.08
CA ILE A 500 13.69 15.86 28.59
C ILE A 500 15.15 15.78 28.11
N GLN A 501 15.69 16.86 27.55
CA GLN A 501 17.11 16.93 27.17
C GLN A 501 18.03 17.00 28.40
N GLU A 502 17.63 17.65 29.49
CA GLU A 502 18.37 17.64 30.75
C GLU A 502 18.33 16.27 31.42
N ALA A 503 17.16 15.61 31.45
CA ALA A 503 17.04 14.23 31.91
C ALA A 503 17.91 13.26 31.08
N ALA A 504 17.95 13.43 29.76
CA ALA A 504 18.81 12.63 28.88
C ALA A 504 20.32 12.84 29.12
N LYS A 505 20.74 14.03 29.61
CA LYS A 505 22.15 14.27 30.01
C LYS A 505 22.49 13.63 31.35
N ALA A 506 21.51 13.48 32.25
CA ALA A 506 21.67 12.74 33.49
C ALA A 506 21.73 11.22 33.25
N GLU A 507 20.96 10.72 32.28
CA GLU A 507 20.90 9.31 31.89
C GLU A 507 22.02 8.90 30.89
N GLY A 508 23.28 8.92 31.31
CA GLY A 508 24.38 8.16 30.68
C GLY A 508 24.58 8.29 29.15
N ASN A 509 25.09 7.23 28.51
CA ASN A 509 25.47 7.22 27.10
C ASN A 509 24.25 7.17 26.16
N ILE A 510 24.31 7.96 25.08
CA ILE A 510 23.28 8.02 24.03
C ILE A 510 23.66 7.10 22.88
N GLU A 511 22.78 6.15 22.55
CA GLU A 511 22.92 5.26 21.40
C GLU A 511 21.94 5.67 20.29
N VAL A 512 22.47 5.98 19.11
CA VAL A 512 21.68 6.34 17.92
C VAL A 512 21.31 5.06 17.16
N GLU A 513 20.02 4.83 16.95
CA GLU A 513 19.53 3.73 16.11
C GLU A 513 18.61 4.23 15.00
N LEU A 514 18.60 3.51 13.88
CA LEU A 514 17.61 3.69 12.82
C LEU A 514 16.34 2.95 13.22
N ALA A 515 15.23 3.67 13.30
CA ALA A 515 13.91 3.08 13.44
C ALA A 515 13.52 2.30 12.17
N TYR A 516 12.45 1.51 12.24
CA TYR A 516 11.95 0.69 11.12
C TYR A 516 11.64 1.48 9.83
N ASP A 517 11.46 2.80 9.93
CA ASP A 517 11.14 3.70 8.82
C ASP A 517 12.37 4.54 8.37
N ASP A 518 13.60 4.06 8.62
CA ASP A 518 14.88 4.72 8.27
C ASP A 518 15.11 6.12 8.90
N VAL A 519 14.43 6.42 10.01
CA VAL A 519 14.57 7.67 10.78
C VAL A 519 15.48 7.45 12.00
N GLN A 520 16.44 8.35 12.22
CA GLN A 520 17.36 8.30 13.38
C GLN A 520 16.63 8.69 14.68
N ILE A 521 16.65 7.80 15.68
CA ILE A 521 16.13 8.03 17.03
C ILE A 521 17.24 7.72 18.04
N GLU A 522 17.35 8.57 19.06
CA GLU A 522 18.33 8.42 20.13
C GLU A 522 17.70 7.75 21.34
N TRP A 523 18.41 6.79 21.93
CA TRP A 523 18.01 6.14 23.17
C TRP A 523 19.09 6.35 24.23
N THR A 524 18.68 6.64 25.47
CA THR A 524 19.61 6.56 26.60
C THR A 524 19.90 5.09 26.95
N SER A 525 21.09 4.81 27.47
CA SER A 525 21.47 3.46 27.91
C SER A 525 20.52 2.90 28.97
N GLU A 526 19.98 3.77 29.83
CA GLU A 526 18.98 3.43 30.84
C GLU A 526 17.60 3.16 30.21
N GLY A 527 17.17 3.98 29.23
CA GLY A 527 15.93 3.77 28.48
C GLY A 527 15.93 2.43 27.72
N LYS A 528 17.07 2.02 27.15
CA LYS A 528 17.21 0.68 26.56
C LYS A 528 17.18 -0.43 27.61
N THR A 529 17.70 -0.18 28.80
CA THR A 529 17.64 -1.14 29.91
C THR A 529 16.20 -1.34 30.35
N ARG A 530 15.40 -0.26 30.39
CA ARG A 530 13.96 -0.34 30.62
C ARG A 530 13.21 -1.10 29.54
N LEU A 531 13.55 -0.90 28.26
CA LEU A 531 13.00 -1.70 27.16
C LEU A 531 13.39 -3.19 27.26
N ARG A 532 14.60 -3.50 27.75
CA ARG A 532 15.05 -4.88 27.98
C ARG A 532 14.29 -5.59 29.09
N GLN A 533 13.72 -4.87 30.05
CA GLN A 533 12.84 -5.44 31.07
C GLN A 533 11.50 -5.95 30.48
N VAL A 534 11.11 -5.50 29.29
CA VAL A 534 9.96 -6.08 28.56
C VAL A 534 10.34 -7.49 28.05
N PRO A 535 9.49 -8.52 28.20
CA PRO A 535 9.76 -9.86 27.72
C PRO A 535 10.21 -9.91 26.25
N SER A 536 11.22 -10.73 25.96
CA SER A 536 11.82 -10.84 24.62
C SER A 536 10.83 -11.39 23.58
N GLY A 537 11.11 -11.15 22.29
CA GLY A 537 10.31 -11.69 21.18
C GLY A 537 9.38 -10.64 20.57
N TYR A 538 8.10 -10.97 20.40
CA TYR A 538 7.12 -10.06 19.79
C TYR A 538 6.82 -8.84 20.67
N LEU A 539 6.73 -9.03 21.99
CA LEU A 539 6.34 -8.00 22.94
C LEU A 539 7.35 -6.84 23.02
N ARG A 540 8.65 -7.13 23.19
CA ARG A 540 9.70 -6.10 23.18
C ARG A 540 9.79 -5.35 21.84
N ARG A 541 9.61 -6.03 20.71
CA ARG A 541 9.58 -5.39 19.38
C ARG A 541 8.39 -4.43 19.24
N ARG A 542 7.23 -4.83 19.75
CA ARG A 542 6.02 -4.01 19.74
C ARG A 542 6.13 -2.81 20.69
N ALA A 543 6.64 -3.02 21.91
CA ALA A 543 6.91 -1.96 22.87
C ALA A 543 7.89 -0.92 22.29
N LYS A 544 9.00 -1.38 21.67
CA LYS A 544 9.96 -0.51 20.97
C LYS A 544 9.27 0.36 19.92
N ALA A 545 8.47 -0.24 19.04
CA ALA A 545 7.76 0.48 17.97
C ALA A 545 6.75 1.51 18.51
N ILE A 546 6.06 1.21 19.62
CA ILE A 546 5.11 2.13 20.25
C ILE A 546 5.83 3.32 20.89
N ILE A 547 6.93 3.07 21.60
CA ILE A 547 7.74 4.12 22.23
C ILE A 547 8.32 5.05 21.16
N GLU A 548 8.90 4.49 20.09
CA GLU A 548 9.43 5.26 18.97
C GLU A 548 8.33 6.06 18.25
N LYS A 549 7.14 5.48 18.06
CA LYS A 549 5.98 6.20 17.48
C LYS A 549 5.49 7.32 18.40
N SER A 550 5.48 7.11 19.72
CA SER A 550 5.07 8.11 20.71
C SER A 550 6.06 9.28 20.77
N ALA A 551 7.36 8.98 20.79
CA ALA A 551 8.42 9.98 20.73
C ALA A 551 8.28 10.86 19.47
N ARG A 552 8.03 10.25 18.31
CA ARG A 552 7.78 10.97 17.04
C ARG A 552 6.54 11.85 17.07
N LYS A 553 5.45 11.38 17.68
CA LYS A 553 4.21 12.16 17.83
C LYS A 553 4.41 13.38 18.72
N ARG A 554 5.21 13.26 19.78
CA ARG A 554 5.52 14.32 20.76
C ARG A 554 6.73 15.20 20.36
N GLY A 555 7.44 14.85 19.27
CA GLY A 555 8.60 15.61 18.79
C GLY A 555 9.84 15.46 19.67
N ILE A 556 9.97 14.33 20.39
CA ILE A 556 11.07 14.04 21.31
C ILE A 556 12.21 13.36 20.55
N ARG A 557 13.44 13.85 20.73
CA ARG A 557 14.65 13.35 20.06
C ARG A 557 15.25 12.13 20.75
N THR A 558 15.30 12.18 22.08
CA THR A 558 16.00 11.21 22.91
C THR A 558 15.00 10.52 23.84
N ILE A 559 14.91 9.20 23.74
CA ILE A 559 14.04 8.39 24.58
C ILE A 559 14.76 8.10 25.89
N THR A 560 14.24 8.66 26.98
CA THR A 560 14.71 8.46 28.36
C THR A 560 13.99 7.29 29.03
N THR A 561 14.48 6.86 30.19
CA THR A 561 13.87 5.80 31.02
C THR A 561 12.46 6.16 31.47
N ASP A 562 12.26 7.41 31.91
CA ASP A 562 10.96 7.90 32.35
C ASP A 562 9.94 7.90 31.21
N PHE A 563 10.35 8.38 30.03
CA PHE A 563 9.49 8.39 28.86
C PHE A 563 9.10 6.99 28.39
N ALA A 564 10.07 6.07 28.34
CA ALA A 564 9.81 4.67 28.01
C ALA A 564 8.86 4.02 29.03
N SER A 565 9.03 4.32 30.32
CA SER A 565 8.19 3.79 31.39
C SER A 565 6.76 4.31 31.34
N GLU A 566 6.56 5.60 31.05
CA GLU A 566 5.25 6.22 30.87
C GLU A 566 4.48 5.53 29.74
N VAL A 567 5.10 5.41 28.57
CA VAL A 567 4.45 4.85 27.37
C VAL A 567 4.17 3.35 27.53
N ILE A 568 5.08 2.60 28.15
CA ILE A 568 4.85 1.18 28.46
C ILE A 568 3.68 1.02 29.45
N THR A 569 3.60 1.87 30.47
CA THR A 569 2.52 1.82 31.48
C THR A 569 1.17 2.16 30.86
N GLN A 570 1.07 3.28 30.13
CA GLN A 570 -0.17 3.71 29.47
C GLN A 570 -0.71 2.62 28.52
N TYR A 571 0.18 2.03 27.72
CA TYR A 571 -0.24 0.99 26.79
C TYR A 571 -0.63 -0.32 27.49
N ALA A 572 -0.02 -0.64 28.64
CA ALA A 572 -0.44 -1.79 29.45
C ALA A 572 -1.82 -1.60 30.09
N GLU A 573 -2.21 -0.35 30.40
CA GLU A 573 -3.52 -0.03 30.97
C GLU A 573 -4.66 -0.11 29.96
N GLU A 574 -4.43 0.23 28.68
CA GLU A 574 -5.45 0.20 27.61
C GLU A 574 -5.81 -1.22 27.11
N LYS A 575 -5.01 -2.24 27.43
CA LYS A 575 -5.17 -3.61 26.91
C LYS A 575 -5.09 -4.61 28.08
N ASP A 576 -6.23 -5.18 28.49
CA ASP A 576 -6.31 -6.12 29.63
C ASP A 576 -5.35 -7.32 29.54
N ASN A 577 -4.93 -7.75 28.35
CA ASN A 577 -3.94 -8.83 28.15
C ASN A 577 -2.49 -8.46 28.53
N TRP A 578 -2.19 -7.22 28.92
CA TRP A 578 -0.83 -6.74 29.26
C TRP A 578 -0.67 -6.30 30.72
N LYS A 579 -1.76 -6.23 31.49
CA LYS A 579 -1.69 -5.81 32.90
C LYS A 579 -0.85 -6.76 33.74
N ASP A 580 -1.10 -8.07 33.63
CA ASP A 580 -0.48 -9.06 34.52
C ASP A 580 1.02 -9.28 34.24
N GLU A 581 1.47 -9.13 32.98
CA GLU A 581 2.88 -9.30 32.59
C GLU A 581 3.78 -8.08 32.89
N ILE A 582 3.21 -6.87 33.06
CA ILE A 582 3.98 -5.61 33.24
C ILE A 582 3.79 -4.99 34.63
N MET A 583 2.64 -5.16 35.30
CA MET A 583 2.46 -4.66 36.67
C MET A 583 3.32 -5.41 37.70
N GLY A 584 3.82 -6.61 37.40
CA GLY A 584 4.84 -7.30 38.20
C GLY A 584 6.20 -6.57 38.31
N ILE A 585 6.35 -5.40 37.68
CA ILE A 585 7.60 -4.60 37.66
C ILE A 585 7.48 -3.30 38.50
N LYS A 586 6.31 -2.96 39.05
CA LYS A 586 6.15 -1.78 39.95
C LYS A 586 5.96 -2.19 41.42
N SER A 587 7.05 -2.62 42.05
CA SER A 587 7.45 -2.31 43.45
C SER A 587 8.57 -3.26 43.86
N ALA A 588 9.78 -2.99 43.41
CA ALA A 588 10.98 -3.48 44.09
C ALA A 588 11.21 -2.65 45.35
N ASP A 589 10.26 -2.73 46.29
CA ASP A 589 10.50 -2.41 47.69
C ASP A 589 10.12 -3.66 48.49
N SER A 590 11.17 -4.33 48.95
CA SER A 590 11.23 -5.30 50.03
C SER A 590 9.91 -5.95 50.47
N LYS A 591 9.72 -7.23 50.12
CA LYS A 591 9.28 -8.28 51.06
C LYS A 591 9.42 -9.68 50.45
N GLU A 592 10.13 -10.53 51.18
CA GLU A 592 10.24 -11.98 51.01
C GLU A 592 8.89 -12.69 51.14
N ASN A 593 8.67 -13.72 50.31
CA ASN A 593 8.00 -15.01 50.62
C ASN A 593 7.88 -15.84 49.32
N THR A 594 8.63 -16.93 49.10
CA THR A 594 8.51 -18.34 49.58
C THR A 594 7.31 -19.14 49.06
N SER A 595 7.51 -19.91 47.97
CA SER A 595 7.04 -21.29 47.80
C SER A 595 7.54 -21.91 46.47
N GLY A 596 8.84 -22.25 46.40
CA GLY A 596 9.40 -23.01 45.28
C GLY A 596 10.60 -23.80 45.76
N SER A 597 10.65 -25.10 45.45
CA SER A 597 11.72 -26.01 45.85
C SER A 597 13.08 -25.42 45.46
N SER A 598 14.01 -25.37 46.41
CA SER A 598 15.35 -24.84 46.16
C SER A 598 16.22 -25.91 45.50
N TRP A 599 17.02 -25.53 44.51
CA TRP A 599 17.92 -26.45 43.84
C TRP A 599 19.34 -26.24 44.36
N ASP A 600 20.05 -27.33 44.63
CA ASP A 600 21.49 -27.28 44.86
C ASP A 600 22.24 -26.98 43.55
N GLU A 601 23.41 -26.37 43.65
CA GLU A 601 24.20 -25.91 42.51
C GLU A 601 24.63 -27.09 41.61
N GLN A 602 24.97 -28.23 42.23
CA GLN A 602 25.32 -29.44 41.49
C GLN A 602 24.12 -30.05 40.74
N ALA A 603 22.93 -29.96 41.33
CA ALA A 603 21.69 -30.43 40.72
C ALA A 603 21.29 -29.56 39.50
N ARG A 604 21.50 -28.24 39.57
CA ARG A 604 21.30 -27.32 38.44
C ARG A 604 22.23 -27.62 37.28
N GLN A 605 23.53 -27.76 37.55
CA GLN A 605 24.49 -28.10 36.50
C GLN A 605 24.17 -29.45 35.83
N ARG A 606 23.61 -30.40 36.58
CA ARG A 606 23.17 -31.69 36.03
C ARG A 606 21.97 -31.55 35.08
N LEU A 607 21.02 -30.68 35.41
CA LEU A 607 19.86 -30.35 34.56
C LEU A 607 20.28 -29.59 33.30
N GLU A 608 21.27 -28.71 33.37
CA GLU A 608 21.78 -27.95 32.23
C GLU A 608 22.45 -28.82 31.15
N ARG A 609 22.86 -30.05 31.48
CA ARG A 609 23.35 -31.03 30.48
C ARG A 609 22.23 -31.58 29.59
N VAL A 610 20.96 -31.41 29.97
CA VAL A 610 19.81 -31.74 29.11
C VAL A 610 19.66 -30.66 28.03
N PRO A 611 19.44 -31.01 26.75
CA PRO A 611 19.29 -30.02 25.67
C PRO A 611 18.24 -28.96 25.98
N ALA A 612 18.58 -27.69 25.74
CA ALA A 612 17.72 -26.56 26.04
C ALA A 612 16.41 -26.58 25.22
N GLY A 613 15.37 -25.94 25.77
CA GLY A 613 14.02 -25.95 25.21
C GLY A 613 13.12 -26.98 25.91
N TYR A 614 12.14 -27.50 25.19
CA TYR A 614 11.07 -28.35 25.74
C TYR A 614 11.58 -29.52 26.60
N MET A 615 12.67 -30.17 26.19
CA MET A 615 13.23 -31.31 26.91
C MET A 615 13.77 -30.94 28.30
N ARG A 616 14.39 -29.77 28.45
CA ARG A 616 14.89 -29.31 29.76
C ARG A 616 13.75 -28.88 30.67
N ASP A 617 12.80 -28.11 30.15
CA ASP A 617 11.61 -27.65 30.90
C ASP A 617 10.79 -28.84 31.43
N SER A 618 10.54 -29.85 30.58
CA SER A 618 9.80 -31.05 30.97
C SER A 618 10.57 -31.89 32.00
N THR A 619 11.89 -31.96 31.88
CA THR A 619 12.72 -32.72 32.81
C THR A 619 12.76 -32.02 34.17
N GLN A 620 12.84 -30.69 34.19
CA GLN A 620 12.83 -29.90 35.42
C GLN A 620 11.54 -30.11 36.22
N ILE A 621 10.37 -30.00 35.56
CA ILE A 621 9.07 -30.24 36.20
C ILE A 621 8.99 -31.65 36.76
N THR A 622 9.45 -32.65 36.00
CA THR A 622 9.42 -34.05 36.45
C THR A 622 10.30 -34.26 37.69
N VAL A 623 11.46 -33.60 37.77
CA VAL A 623 12.35 -33.64 38.93
C VAL A 623 11.73 -32.93 40.13
N GLU A 624 11.08 -31.80 39.92
CA GLU A 624 10.37 -31.05 40.98
C GLU A 624 9.16 -31.82 41.51
N GLU A 625 8.39 -32.47 40.64
CA GLU A 625 7.31 -33.38 41.03
C GLU A 625 7.84 -34.61 41.78
N TYR A 626 8.98 -35.16 41.34
CA TYR A 626 9.62 -36.27 42.03
C TYR A 626 10.09 -35.86 43.43
N ALA A 627 10.77 -34.72 43.56
CA ALA A 627 11.19 -34.14 44.83
C ALA A 627 9.99 -33.88 45.76
N ALA A 628 8.89 -33.35 45.22
CA ALA A 628 7.65 -33.18 45.96
C ALA A 628 7.04 -34.53 46.40
N SER A 629 7.11 -35.57 45.55
CA SER A 629 6.59 -36.91 45.87
C SER A 629 7.35 -37.62 47.00
N ILE A 630 8.64 -37.31 47.15
CA ILE A 630 9.47 -37.80 48.27
C ILE A 630 9.51 -36.81 49.45
N GLY A 631 8.77 -35.70 49.37
CA GLY A 631 8.62 -34.70 50.43
C GLY A 631 9.87 -33.84 50.69
N VAL A 632 10.78 -33.75 49.72
CA VAL A 632 12.05 -33.01 49.87
C VAL A 632 11.94 -31.64 49.21
N GLN A 633 12.28 -30.58 49.95
CA GLN A 633 12.23 -29.20 49.45
C GLN A 633 13.53 -28.72 48.80
N LEU A 634 14.67 -29.34 49.12
CA LEU A 634 15.97 -29.06 48.50
C LEU A 634 16.34 -30.17 47.52
N ILE A 635 16.40 -29.85 46.23
CA ILE A 635 16.75 -30.80 45.17
C ILE A 635 18.27 -30.94 45.14
N THR A 636 18.76 -32.02 45.74
CA THR A 636 20.17 -32.42 45.71
C THR A 636 20.49 -33.17 44.41
N LEU A 637 21.79 -33.38 44.14
CA LEU A 637 22.25 -34.07 42.93
C LEU A 637 21.66 -35.49 42.80
N GLU A 638 21.46 -36.20 43.91
CA GLU A 638 20.86 -37.54 43.92
C GLU A 638 19.39 -37.51 43.49
N VAL A 639 18.59 -36.61 44.09
CA VAL A 639 17.18 -36.42 43.74
C VAL A 639 17.00 -35.99 42.28
N ALA A 640 17.91 -35.14 41.77
CA ALA A 640 17.91 -34.73 40.38
C ALA A 640 18.23 -35.89 39.43
N ASN A 641 19.18 -36.77 39.77
CA ASN A 641 19.50 -37.92 38.92
C ASN A 641 18.33 -38.92 38.84
N ASP A 642 17.68 -39.22 39.96
CA ASP A 642 16.54 -40.13 40.01
C ASP A 642 15.32 -39.55 39.26
N GLY A 643 15.07 -38.25 39.42
CA GLY A 643 14.02 -37.54 38.68
C GLY A 643 14.28 -37.50 37.17
N ILE A 644 15.54 -37.32 36.73
CA ILE A 644 15.92 -37.34 35.32
C ILE A 644 15.78 -38.75 34.73
N GLU A 645 16.11 -39.81 35.48
CA GLU A 645 15.93 -41.18 35.01
C GLU A 645 14.46 -41.53 34.83
N LYS A 646 13.60 -41.05 35.73
CA LYS A 646 12.14 -41.17 35.61
C LYS A 646 11.60 -40.39 34.41
N ALA A 647 12.10 -39.17 34.17
CA ALA A 647 11.75 -38.37 33.00
C ALA A 647 12.13 -39.07 31.69
N LYS A 648 13.29 -39.73 31.66
CA LYS A 648 13.74 -40.50 30.50
C LYS A 648 12.81 -41.68 30.19
N LYS A 649 12.37 -42.43 31.21
CA LYS A 649 11.39 -43.53 31.04
C LYS A 649 10.04 -43.02 30.51
N ILE A 650 9.54 -41.91 31.07
CA ILE A 650 8.29 -41.28 30.61
C ILE A 650 8.40 -40.81 29.15
N MET A 651 9.55 -40.26 28.74
CA MET A 651 9.80 -39.87 27.35
C MET A 651 9.92 -41.06 26.41
N GLU A 652 10.59 -42.15 26.81
CA GLU A 652 10.67 -43.39 26.02
C GLU A 652 9.29 -44.04 25.81
N GLU A 653 8.41 -43.99 26.81
CA GLU A 653 7.02 -44.43 26.69
C GLU A 653 6.18 -43.49 25.80
N SER A 654 6.40 -42.18 25.93
CA SER A 654 5.64 -41.16 25.18
C SER A 654 6.02 -41.08 23.70
N MET A 655 7.27 -41.40 23.32
CA MET A 655 7.64 -41.52 21.91
C MET A 655 6.97 -42.72 21.21
N LYS A 656 6.48 -43.70 21.97
CA LYS A 656 5.76 -44.86 21.42
C LYS A 656 4.25 -44.63 21.28
N ASN A 657 3.69 -43.59 21.91
CA ASN A 657 2.25 -43.30 21.89
C ASN A 657 1.96 -41.79 21.69
N PRO A 658 1.37 -41.37 20.54
CA PRO A 658 1.09 -39.96 20.23
C PRO A 658 0.19 -39.23 21.25
N GLU A 659 -0.75 -39.94 21.89
CA GLU A 659 -1.68 -39.34 22.86
C GLU A 659 -0.96 -38.95 24.18
N ALA A 660 0.07 -39.69 24.56
CA ALA A 660 0.87 -39.39 25.75
C ALA A 660 1.68 -38.09 25.59
N LEU A 661 2.18 -37.82 24.37
CA LEU A 661 2.91 -36.59 24.06
C LEU A 661 2.02 -35.35 24.21
N GLN A 662 0.76 -35.45 23.77
CA GLN A 662 -0.21 -34.36 23.89
C GLN A 662 -0.57 -34.08 25.37
N ALA A 663 -0.67 -35.12 26.19
CA ALA A 663 -0.92 -34.98 27.62
C ALA A 663 0.22 -34.26 28.35
N ILE A 664 1.48 -34.51 27.97
CA ILE A 664 2.64 -33.82 28.55
C ILE A 664 2.69 -32.35 28.12
N MET A 665 2.39 -32.04 26.86
CA MET A 665 2.28 -30.66 26.37
C MET A 665 1.24 -29.85 27.15
N ASN A 666 0.09 -30.46 27.46
CA ASN A 666 -0.95 -29.82 28.25
C ASN A 666 -0.53 -29.59 29.70
N LYS A 667 0.15 -30.55 30.34
CA LYS A 667 0.70 -30.38 31.70
C LYS A 667 1.75 -29.27 31.78
N LEU A 668 2.60 -29.13 30.76
CA LEU A 668 3.57 -28.04 30.66
C LEU A 668 2.90 -26.66 30.53
N ALA A 669 1.79 -26.58 29.80
CA ALA A 669 1.00 -25.36 29.73
C ALA A 669 0.35 -25.03 31.09
N GLU A 670 -0.14 -26.03 31.82
CA GLU A 670 -0.72 -25.85 33.16
C GLU A 670 0.33 -25.48 34.22
N ALA A 671 1.54 -26.06 34.17
CA ALA A 671 2.63 -25.72 35.08
C ALA A 671 3.11 -24.28 34.88
N LYS A 672 3.28 -23.83 33.62
CA LYS A 672 3.59 -22.42 33.31
C LYS A 672 2.49 -21.46 33.77
N LYS A 673 1.23 -21.92 33.74
CA LYS A 673 0.09 -21.15 34.25
C LYS A 673 0.05 -21.09 35.79
N LYS A 674 0.50 -22.15 36.48
CA LYS A 674 0.64 -22.16 37.95
C LYS A 674 1.82 -21.31 38.42
N GLU A 675 2.96 -21.33 37.73
CA GLU A 675 4.08 -20.44 38.02
C GLU A 675 3.75 -18.96 37.80
N SER A 676 2.88 -18.63 36.83
CA SER A 676 2.38 -17.26 36.62
C SER A 676 1.29 -16.84 37.61
N LEU A 677 0.73 -17.78 38.38
CA LEU A 677 -0.29 -17.53 39.41
C LEU A 677 0.31 -17.50 40.83
N ALA A 678 1.52 -18.04 41.02
CA ALA A 678 2.24 -18.10 42.29
C ALA A 678 3.39 -17.07 42.40
N LYS A 679 3.64 -16.28 41.34
CA LYS A 679 4.48 -15.08 41.31
C LYS A 679 3.60 -13.88 41.02
#